data_AF-A0A135S3E7-F1
#
_entry.id   AF-A0A135S3E7-F1
#
_cell.length_a   1.000
_cell.length_b   1.000
_cell.length_c   1.000
_cell.angle_alpha   90.00
_cell.angle_beta   90.00
_cell.angle_gamma   90.00
#
_symmetry.space_group_name_H-M   'P 1'
#
loop_
_entity.id
_entity.type
_entity.pdbx_description
1 polymer ?
#
loop_
_entity_poly.entity_id
_entity_poly.type
_entity_poly.pdbx_seq_one_letter_code
_entity_poly.pdbx_strand_id
1 'polypeptide(L)'
;MNNFVFPQYAKQFKVKLQSNGWDIPLFSVDETEVLTYLLHDRSRECHRVVGPRGAPASEPDLLRELHCRGIRILIDAGAQILEMDNETLAKQWLMVDEKAAAALFFDQSNKPWIIQRSGRKTPLLASPYADDLSECLVYLDEAHTRGTDLKFPPSARGALTLGLNQSKDHTVQAAMRLRQLGTTQSVTFFAPSEVYQSIVDLHRKPHGATISWLLDNTCDGIEQLQPLYYSQGIDFCRRMQAAVDNPEFIKDKYQRETYLGAIKQDEQHSLQKLYEPKRKIKGAGEFQAGSDRKIRAFVKELNQRRKAFQDTGRAVHASALQEVEQEREVAFEVETVRQVKKPHHYPALTFPGLHPEVESFAKTGRIPAGAHTFIPAIKSLSKTAIGKKFKVSDRSSRSNLYVTTEFERTVKLSFDLTSDNFLRNVNWVLWSRKTEVALIVIPEEAEMLLSILKDSALHGATNLITYAAPVTRKMLHFSNLNFFSIPSLPHDWKAPDWLKTELGIYGGQLYFEWAEYDQLCEFLGIDQSLPLLEYLDQEGSDSDSADTQSGEKHKVYVAPKGLTARPLSFVQEWLAARRRGQDFMSTPIGFIAQGKTLQEDHPFFRQVVIENQEKLFAPIQSKGDDEEDNGDHHLDVFAVDGMGANEEDDSDAHEDEIEYND
;
A
#
# COMPACT_ATOMS: atom_id res chain seq x y z
N MET A 1 -13.24 23.40 45.68
CA MET A 1 -12.56 22.94 44.45
C MET A 1 -12.14 21.49 44.66
N ASN A 2 -13.02 20.53 44.37
CA ASN A 2 -12.69 19.10 44.41
C ASN A 2 -12.96 18.52 43.02
N ASN A 3 -12.09 18.83 42.07
CA ASN A 3 -12.09 18.17 40.76
C ASN A 3 -11.03 17.07 40.81
N PHE A 4 -11.44 15.83 40.63
CA PHE A 4 -10.58 14.66 40.47
C PHE A 4 -10.60 14.25 39.00
N VAL A 5 -9.46 13.86 38.44
CA VAL A 5 -9.32 13.35 37.07
C VAL A 5 -8.98 11.86 37.15
N PHE A 6 -9.60 11.05 36.29
CA PHE A 6 -9.41 9.60 36.24
C PHE A 6 -8.67 9.20 34.96
N PRO A 7 -7.68 8.29 35.01
CA PRO A 7 -7.22 7.57 33.83
C PRO A 7 -8.21 6.46 33.47
N GLN A 8 -8.63 6.40 32.21
CA GLN A 8 -9.46 5.31 31.68
C GLN A 8 -8.53 4.13 31.30
N TYR A 9 -8.61 3.06 32.10
CA TYR A 9 -8.12 1.68 31.88
C TYR A 9 -6.67 1.32 32.26
N ALA A 10 -6.54 0.24 33.04
CA ALA A 10 -5.29 -0.49 33.25
C ALA A 10 -5.51 -2.02 33.32
N LYS A 11 -4.62 -2.74 32.62
CA LYS A 11 -3.91 -4.00 32.98
C LYS A 11 -4.09 -5.21 32.04
N GLN A 12 -2.96 -5.71 31.53
CA GLN A 12 -2.43 -7.02 31.92
C GLN A 12 -0.96 -7.22 31.51
N PHE A 13 -0.18 -7.87 32.37
CA PHE A 13 1.08 -8.54 32.00
C PHE A 13 1.19 -9.85 32.80
N LYS A 14 1.72 -10.90 32.17
CA LYS A 14 2.13 -12.10 32.89
C LYS A 14 3.37 -12.83 32.35
N VAL A 15 3.78 -12.60 31.09
CA VAL A 15 5.07 -13.02 30.50
C VAL A 15 5.47 -11.97 29.43
N LYS A 16 6.78 -11.74 29.20
CA LYS A 16 7.33 -10.73 28.27
C LYS A 16 6.71 -10.86 26.87
N LEU A 17 6.21 -9.75 26.30
CA LEU A 17 5.30 -9.78 25.15
C LEU A 17 5.65 -8.83 23.98
N GLN A 18 6.89 -8.35 23.85
CA GLN A 18 7.43 -7.91 22.55
C GLN A 18 8.91 -7.57 22.66
N SER A 19 9.70 -8.02 21.67
CA SER A 19 10.76 -7.19 21.09
C SER A 19 10.13 -5.84 20.77
N ASN A 20 10.64 -4.78 21.38
CA ASN A 20 10.33 -3.41 20.98
C ASN A 20 10.60 -3.28 19.47
N GLY A 21 9.82 -2.49 18.73
CA GLY A 21 10.09 -2.15 17.32
C GLY A 21 11.43 -1.43 17.08
N TRP A 22 12.29 -1.32 18.10
CA TRP A 22 13.71 -0.98 18.01
C TRP A 22 14.61 -2.20 17.76
N ASP A 23 14.07 -3.42 17.90
CA ASP A 23 14.71 -4.71 17.61
C ASP A 23 14.22 -5.29 16.27
N ILE A 24 13.93 -4.42 15.30
CA ILE A 24 13.97 -4.83 13.89
C ILE A 24 15.45 -5.15 13.62
N PRO A 25 15.81 -6.28 12.98
CA PRO A 25 17.16 -6.40 12.43
C PRO A 25 17.31 -5.20 11.50
N LEU A 26 18.05 -4.18 11.97
CA LEU A 26 18.39 -2.99 11.21
C LEU A 26 18.87 -3.53 9.86
N PHE A 27 18.03 -3.42 8.84
CA PHE A 27 18.53 -3.46 7.49
C PHE A 27 19.60 -2.38 7.48
N SER A 28 20.82 -2.83 7.24
CA SER A 28 22.09 -2.15 7.49
C SER A 28 22.15 -0.78 6.81
N VAL A 29 21.53 0.21 7.43
CA VAL A 29 21.83 1.63 7.29
C VAL A 29 21.75 2.14 8.72
N ASP A 30 22.88 2.05 9.42
CA ASP A 30 23.00 2.58 10.78
C ASP A 30 22.49 4.03 10.80
N GLU A 31 21.72 4.44 11.82
CA GLU A 31 21.36 5.86 12.02
C GLU A 31 22.59 6.78 11.97
N THR A 32 23.75 6.22 12.31
CA THR A 32 25.08 6.81 12.17
C THR A 32 25.41 7.18 10.72
N GLU A 33 25.07 6.35 9.73
CA GLU A 33 25.26 6.63 8.31
C GLU A 33 24.35 7.77 7.83
N VAL A 34 23.10 7.84 8.28
CA VAL A 34 22.17 8.91 7.87
C VAL A 34 22.69 10.29 8.30
N LEU A 35 23.26 10.40 9.50
CA LEU A 35 23.93 11.63 9.94
C LEU A 35 25.10 12.02 9.04
N THR A 36 25.85 11.05 8.53
CA THR A 36 26.91 11.35 7.56
C THR A 36 26.35 11.90 6.25
N TYR A 37 25.17 11.44 5.82
CA TYR A 37 24.49 11.96 4.63
C TYR A 37 23.98 13.40 4.84
N LEU A 38 23.48 13.71 6.04
CA LEU A 38 23.10 15.08 6.41
C LEU A 38 24.31 16.01 6.50
N LEU A 39 25.47 15.46 6.83
CA LEU A 39 26.76 16.13 6.79
C LEU A 39 27.38 16.17 5.37
N HIS A 40 26.71 15.75 4.31
CA HIS A 40 27.26 15.91 2.95
C HIS A 40 27.10 17.37 2.47
N ASP A 41 27.98 17.88 1.61
CA ASP A 41 27.93 19.29 1.17
C ASP A 41 26.58 19.68 0.51
N ARG A 42 25.88 18.71 -0.08
CA ARG A 42 24.52 18.88 -0.64
C ARG A 42 23.42 19.09 0.41
N SER A 43 23.64 18.67 1.66
CA SER A 43 22.62 18.62 2.73
C SER A 43 22.93 19.54 3.92
N ARG A 44 24.05 20.27 3.90
CA ARG A 44 24.51 21.13 5.00
C ARG A 44 23.84 22.50 5.06
N GLU A 45 23.08 22.89 4.03
CA GLU A 45 22.47 24.21 3.96
C GLU A 45 21.37 24.37 5.02
N CYS A 46 21.47 25.46 5.79
CA CYS A 46 20.50 25.85 6.80
C CYS A 46 20.12 27.32 6.61
N HIS A 47 18.84 27.59 6.47
CA HIS A 47 18.30 28.92 6.20
C HIS A 47 17.40 29.39 7.34
N ARG A 48 17.60 30.65 7.70
CA ARG A 48 16.70 31.36 8.61
C ARG A 48 15.47 31.81 7.82
N VAL A 49 14.29 31.41 8.27
CA VAL A 49 13.03 31.87 7.70
C VAL A 49 12.62 33.17 8.40
N VAL A 50 12.43 34.23 7.62
CA VAL A 50 12.14 35.57 8.14
C VAL A 50 10.97 36.15 7.36
N GLY A 51 9.98 36.69 8.08
CA GLY A 51 8.85 37.39 7.48
C GLY A 51 9.24 38.77 6.94
N PRO A 52 8.30 39.46 6.27
CA PRO A 52 8.53 40.80 5.74
C PRO A 52 9.02 41.76 6.83
N ARG A 53 10.11 42.49 6.54
CA ARG A 53 10.72 43.47 7.45
C ARG A 53 11.29 42.88 8.76
N GLY A 54 11.66 41.60 8.78
CA GLY A 54 12.29 41.00 9.96
C GLY A 54 11.32 40.45 11.01
N ALA A 55 10.03 40.37 10.69
CA ALA A 55 9.02 39.76 11.55
C ALA A 55 9.19 38.22 11.63
N PRO A 56 8.58 37.55 12.63
CA PRO A 56 8.41 36.11 12.61
C PRO A 56 7.81 35.66 11.28
N ALA A 57 8.35 34.60 10.69
CA ALA A 57 7.89 34.10 9.41
C ALA A 57 6.54 33.40 9.53
N SER A 58 5.62 33.73 8.63
CA SER A 58 4.36 32.99 8.46
C SER A 58 4.55 31.80 7.51
N GLU A 59 3.64 30.81 7.50
CA GLU A 59 3.72 29.69 6.57
C GLU A 59 3.79 30.13 5.09
N PRO A 60 3.02 31.14 4.62
CA PRO A 60 3.18 31.67 3.27
C PRO A 60 4.58 32.21 2.95
N ASP A 61 5.28 32.77 3.95
CA ASP A 61 6.66 33.26 3.75
C ASP A 61 7.63 32.11 3.56
N LEU A 62 7.45 31.00 4.29
CA LEU A 62 8.19 29.76 4.05
C LEU A 62 7.92 29.24 2.63
N LEU A 63 6.66 29.12 2.21
CA LEU A 63 6.30 28.61 0.88
C LEU A 63 6.92 29.44 -0.26
N ARG A 64 7.01 30.77 -0.11
CA ARG A 64 7.69 31.64 -1.08
C ARG A 64 9.19 31.38 -1.12
N GLU A 65 9.84 31.20 0.03
CA GLU A 65 11.27 30.87 0.10
C GLU A 65 11.57 29.51 -0.57
N LEU A 66 10.70 28.52 -0.38
CA LEU A 66 10.79 27.22 -1.06
C LEU A 66 10.70 27.39 -2.58
N HIS A 67 9.73 28.17 -3.06
CA HIS A 67 9.57 28.43 -4.49
C HIS A 67 10.78 29.15 -5.09
N CYS A 68 11.31 30.18 -4.42
CA CYS A 68 12.51 30.90 -4.85
C CYS A 68 13.74 30.00 -5.01
N ARG A 69 13.78 28.89 -4.27
CA ARG A 69 14.87 27.90 -4.31
C ARG A 69 14.58 26.69 -5.20
N GLY A 70 13.39 26.62 -5.80
CA GLY A 70 12.96 25.48 -6.61
C GLY A 70 12.79 24.18 -5.79
N ILE A 71 12.54 24.28 -4.49
CA ILE A 71 12.29 23.12 -3.62
C ILE A 71 10.81 22.76 -3.71
N ARG A 72 10.51 21.52 -4.12
CA ARG A 72 9.14 21.01 -4.32
C ARG A 72 8.66 20.06 -3.22
N ILE A 73 9.52 19.70 -2.27
CA ILE A 73 9.18 18.78 -1.18
C ILE A 73 9.39 19.50 0.15
N LEU A 74 8.36 19.53 0.98
CA LEU A 74 8.38 20.09 2.33
C LEU A 74 8.11 18.97 3.33
N ILE A 75 9.07 18.74 4.21
CA ILE A 75 9.04 17.77 5.30
C ILE A 75 8.97 18.57 6.59
N ASP A 76 7.79 18.57 7.21
CA ASP A 76 7.58 19.24 8.48
C ASP A 76 7.80 18.28 9.64
N ALA A 77 8.88 18.50 10.40
CA ALA A 77 9.24 17.75 11.59
C ALA A 77 8.64 18.39 12.87
N GLY A 78 7.40 18.88 12.76
CA GLY A 78 6.60 19.41 13.88
C GLY A 78 6.96 20.83 14.33
N ALA A 79 7.56 21.65 13.45
CA ALA A 79 8.25 22.86 13.88
C ALA A 79 7.72 24.18 13.31
N GLN A 80 7.03 24.16 12.18
CA GLN A 80 6.78 25.41 11.44
C GLN A 80 5.38 25.57 10.85
N ILE A 81 4.63 24.50 10.59
CA ILE A 81 3.25 24.60 10.10
C ILE A 81 2.30 24.40 11.29
N LEU A 82 1.69 25.48 11.78
CA LEU A 82 0.85 25.44 12.99
C LEU A 82 -0.57 25.97 12.74
N GLU A 83 -0.74 26.90 11.80
CA GLU A 83 -2.01 27.61 11.60
C GLU A 83 -2.88 27.04 10.47
N MET A 84 -2.31 26.18 9.61
CA MET A 84 -2.99 25.64 8.42
C MET A 84 -3.11 24.12 8.47
N ASP A 85 -4.24 23.59 8.00
CA ASP A 85 -4.36 22.17 7.72
C ASP A 85 -3.60 21.79 6.43
N ASN A 86 -3.29 20.50 6.29
CA ASN A 86 -2.49 19.97 5.17
C ASN A 86 -3.09 20.33 3.80
N GLU A 87 -4.42 20.34 3.69
CA GLU A 87 -5.12 20.68 2.44
C GLU A 87 -4.99 22.17 2.12
N THR A 88 -5.16 23.06 3.10
CA THR A 88 -5.02 24.51 2.92
C THR A 88 -3.60 24.88 2.59
N LEU A 89 -2.61 24.28 3.25
CA LEU A 89 -1.19 24.51 2.95
C LEU A 89 -0.86 24.10 1.50
N ALA A 90 -1.30 22.91 1.07
CA ALA A 90 -1.07 22.43 -0.30
C ALA A 90 -1.71 23.34 -1.35
N LYS A 91 -2.94 23.84 -1.10
CA LYS A 91 -3.62 24.81 -1.98
C LYS A 91 -2.86 26.12 -2.05
N GLN A 92 -2.42 26.66 -0.91
CA GLN A 92 -1.65 27.90 -0.89
C GLN A 92 -0.31 27.73 -1.59
N TRP A 93 0.36 26.60 -1.43
CA TRP A 93 1.62 26.33 -2.10
C TRP A 93 1.46 26.29 -3.62
N LEU A 94 0.36 25.74 -4.15
CA LEU A 94 0.01 25.80 -5.57
C LEU A 94 -0.33 27.19 -6.10
N MET A 95 -0.74 28.10 -5.22
CA MET A 95 -0.93 29.51 -5.57
C MET A 95 0.41 30.25 -5.63
N VAL A 96 1.37 29.87 -4.79
CA VAL A 96 2.71 30.45 -4.76
C VAL A 96 3.58 29.93 -5.91
N ASP A 97 3.56 28.61 -6.17
CA ASP A 97 4.31 28.01 -7.27
C ASP A 97 3.43 27.88 -8.52
N GLU A 98 3.60 28.82 -9.45
CA GLU A 98 2.83 28.82 -10.69
C GLU A 98 3.22 27.73 -11.69
N LYS A 99 4.35 27.04 -11.48
CA LYS A 99 4.89 26.03 -12.40
C LYS A 99 4.43 24.63 -12.05
N ALA A 100 4.13 24.36 -10.79
CA ALA A 100 3.71 23.02 -10.35
C ALA A 100 2.31 22.65 -10.89
N ALA A 101 2.15 21.40 -11.31
CA ALA A 101 0.91 20.92 -11.91
C ALA A 101 -0.13 20.50 -10.86
N ALA A 102 0.33 19.96 -9.73
CA ALA A 102 -0.50 19.49 -8.63
C ALA A 102 0.28 19.47 -7.30
N ALA A 103 -0.43 19.30 -6.19
CA ALA A 103 0.17 19.14 -4.87
C ALA A 103 -0.34 17.87 -4.17
N LEU A 104 0.58 17.15 -3.53
CA LEU A 104 0.32 15.99 -2.68
C LEU A 104 0.23 16.43 -1.22
N PHE A 105 -0.80 15.97 -0.54
CA PHE A 105 -0.97 16.11 0.91
C PHE A 105 -1.66 14.88 1.49
N PHE A 106 -1.55 14.71 2.80
CA PHE A 106 -2.24 13.67 3.56
C PHE A 106 -3.52 14.23 4.19
N ASP A 107 -4.62 13.51 4.06
CA ASP A 107 -5.88 13.86 4.72
C ASP A 107 -5.91 13.39 6.19
N GLN A 108 -7.00 13.74 6.90
CA GLN A 108 -7.23 13.32 8.29
C GLN A 108 -7.33 11.79 8.47
N SER A 109 -7.42 11.02 7.38
CA SER A 109 -7.45 9.55 7.39
C SER A 109 -6.10 8.93 7.02
N ASN A 110 -5.01 9.71 7.05
CA ASN A 110 -3.64 9.30 6.68
C ASN A 110 -3.53 8.78 5.24
N LYS A 111 -4.38 9.22 4.31
CA LYS A 111 -4.33 8.80 2.91
C LYS A 111 -3.72 9.88 2.02
N PRO A 112 -2.86 9.51 1.05
CA PRO A 112 -2.27 10.47 0.13
C PRO A 112 -3.27 10.90 -0.95
N TRP A 113 -3.48 12.21 -1.05
CA TRP A 113 -4.33 12.85 -2.04
C TRP A 113 -3.55 13.84 -2.89
N ILE A 114 -3.93 13.92 -4.16
CA ILE A 114 -3.47 14.94 -5.10
C ILE A 114 -4.56 15.99 -5.29
N ILE A 115 -4.20 17.26 -5.14
CA ILE A 115 -5.02 18.40 -5.57
C ILE A 115 -4.39 19.06 -6.79
N GLN A 116 -5.17 19.17 -7.87
CA GLN A 116 -4.75 19.85 -9.09
C GLN A 116 -5.09 21.34 -9.03
N ARG A 117 -4.47 22.17 -9.89
CA ARG A 117 -4.78 23.62 -9.96
C ARG A 117 -6.24 23.93 -10.29
N SER A 118 -6.95 23.01 -10.94
CA SER A 118 -8.39 23.10 -11.18
C SER A 118 -9.25 22.97 -9.92
N GLY A 119 -8.64 22.69 -8.76
CA GLY A 119 -9.33 22.39 -7.50
C GLY A 119 -9.80 20.93 -7.41
N ARG A 120 -9.54 20.10 -8.42
CA ARG A 120 -9.93 18.69 -8.42
C ARG A 120 -9.04 17.89 -7.47
N LYS A 121 -9.66 17.22 -6.51
CA LYS A 121 -9.02 16.31 -5.54
C LYS A 121 -9.17 14.85 -6.01
N THR A 122 -8.08 14.10 -6.08
CA THR A 122 -8.04 12.68 -6.50
C THR A 122 -7.07 11.87 -5.64
N PRO A 123 -7.38 10.62 -5.28
CA PRO A 123 -6.42 9.77 -4.56
C PRO A 123 -5.14 9.59 -5.37
N LEU A 124 -3.98 9.49 -4.71
CA LEU A 124 -2.67 9.36 -5.40
C LEU A 124 -2.68 8.22 -6.44
N LEU A 125 -3.15 7.04 -6.06
CA LEU A 125 -3.19 5.84 -6.91
C LEU A 125 -4.06 5.97 -8.16
N ALA A 126 -5.06 6.87 -8.14
CA ALA A 126 -5.96 7.12 -9.26
C ALA A 126 -5.54 8.35 -10.08
N SER A 127 -4.43 9.00 -9.71
CA SER A 127 -3.93 10.20 -10.35
C SER A 127 -2.84 9.85 -11.39
N PRO A 128 -2.62 10.70 -12.40
CA PRO A 128 -1.53 10.51 -13.37
C PRO A 128 -0.13 10.67 -12.74
N TYR A 129 -0.04 11.11 -11.47
CA TYR A 129 1.21 11.40 -10.74
C TYR A 129 1.60 10.28 -9.76
N ALA A 130 0.93 9.12 -9.80
CA ALA A 130 1.21 8.02 -8.88
C ALA A 130 2.64 7.47 -9.03
N ASP A 131 3.13 7.38 -10.27
CA ASP A 131 4.43 6.81 -10.61
C ASP A 131 5.55 7.85 -10.65
N ASP A 132 5.21 9.13 -10.86
CA ASP A 132 6.17 10.24 -10.92
C ASP A 132 5.60 11.51 -10.27
N LEU A 133 6.27 11.93 -9.19
CA LEU A 133 5.97 13.14 -8.42
C LEU A 133 6.84 14.33 -8.83
N SER A 134 7.62 14.24 -9.91
CA SER A 134 8.54 15.29 -10.37
C SER A 134 7.85 16.65 -10.54
N GLU A 135 6.66 16.67 -11.13
CA GLU A 135 5.87 17.88 -11.41
C GLU A 135 4.90 18.29 -10.27
N CYS A 136 4.96 17.60 -9.14
CA CYS A 136 4.10 17.83 -7.98
C CYS A 136 4.85 18.54 -6.85
N LEU A 137 4.15 19.40 -6.14
CA LEU A 137 4.55 19.83 -4.80
C LEU A 137 4.18 18.72 -3.82
N VAL A 138 5.01 18.45 -2.82
CA VAL A 138 4.74 17.38 -1.85
C VAL A 138 4.91 17.90 -0.45
N TYR A 139 3.82 17.91 0.31
CA TYR A 139 3.84 18.24 1.72
C TYR A 139 3.73 16.97 2.57
N LEU A 140 4.70 16.79 3.46
CA LEU A 140 4.81 15.69 4.40
C LEU A 140 4.82 16.26 5.81
N ASP A 141 3.81 15.95 6.61
CA ASP A 141 3.76 16.28 8.03
C ASP A 141 4.14 15.09 8.90
N GLU A 142 4.51 15.35 10.15
CA GLU A 142 4.94 14.31 11.09
C GLU A 142 3.82 13.30 11.40
N ALA A 143 2.60 13.80 11.63
CA ALA A 143 1.49 13.01 12.14
C ALA A 143 0.88 12.06 11.11
N HIS A 144 0.73 12.46 9.84
CA HIS A 144 -0.08 11.74 8.86
C HIS A 144 0.73 10.99 7.79
N THR A 145 2.07 11.07 7.82
CA THR A 145 2.93 10.46 6.78
C THR A 145 3.43 9.05 7.11
N ARG A 146 3.18 8.50 8.30
CA ARG A 146 3.71 7.19 8.74
C ARG A 146 3.18 6.04 7.86
N GLY A 147 4.07 5.11 7.48
CA GLY A 147 3.74 3.90 6.70
C GLY A 147 3.52 4.08 5.19
N THR A 148 3.72 5.27 4.63
CA THR A 148 3.61 5.50 3.17
C THR A 148 4.99 5.66 2.53
N ASP A 149 5.27 4.86 1.49
CA ASP A 149 6.50 4.95 0.69
C ASP A 149 6.21 5.70 -0.62
N LEU A 150 6.75 6.92 -0.74
CA LEU A 150 6.59 7.77 -1.92
C LEU A 150 7.88 7.74 -2.75
N LYS A 151 7.72 7.55 -4.06
CA LYS A 151 8.86 7.57 -4.99
C LYS A 151 9.14 9.00 -5.44
N PHE A 152 10.22 9.56 -4.91
CA PHE A 152 10.74 10.87 -5.33
C PHE A 152 11.82 10.73 -6.41
N PRO A 153 11.97 11.73 -7.30
CA PRO A 153 13.02 11.70 -8.31
C PRO A 153 14.43 11.68 -7.67
N PRO A 154 15.47 11.16 -8.36
CA PRO A 154 16.81 11.09 -7.80
C PRO A 154 17.42 12.46 -7.46
N SER A 155 17.08 13.50 -8.23
CA SER A 155 17.52 14.88 -7.98
C SER A 155 16.66 15.64 -6.96
N ALA A 156 15.77 14.94 -6.25
CA ALA A 156 14.86 15.57 -5.30
C ALA A 156 15.61 16.24 -4.14
N ARG A 157 15.17 17.46 -3.83
CA ARG A 157 15.64 18.24 -2.68
C ARG A 157 14.46 18.49 -1.76
N GLY A 158 14.57 18.07 -0.50
CA GLY A 158 13.55 18.29 0.53
C GLY A 158 13.89 19.45 1.45
N ALA A 159 12.92 20.31 1.73
CA ALA A 159 12.99 21.26 2.83
C ALA A 159 12.58 20.57 4.12
N LEU A 160 13.44 20.61 5.13
CA LEU A 160 13.20 20.02 6.45
C LEU A 160 13.10 21.16 7.47
N THR A 161 11.98 21.24 8.20
CA THR A 161 11.76 22.27 9.22
C THR A 161 12.42 21.90 10.55
N LEU A 162 12.93 22.91 11.29
CA LEU A 162 13.60 22.74 12.58
C LEU A 162 12.87 23.45 13.72
N GLY A 163 12.62 22.73 14.82
CA GLY A 163 11.95 23.23 16.03
C GLY A 163 12.85 23.27 17.25
N LEU A 164 12.56 24.16 18.21
CA LEU A 164 13.47 24.53 19.32
C LEU A 164 14.06 23.35 20.13
N ASN A 165 13.30 22.28 20.33
CA ASN A 165 13.71 21.10 21.10
C ASN A 165 13.78 19.83 20.23
N GLN A 166 13.99 19.99 18.93
CA GLN A 166 14.01 18.86 18.01
C GLN A 166 15.28 18.02 18.22
N SER A 167 15.09 16.70 18.34
CA SER A 167 16.17 15.74 18.52
C SER A 167 16.78 15.30 17.18
N LYS A 168 17.97 14.69 17.29
CA LYS A 168 18.65 14.00 16.20
C LYS A 168 17.75 12.96 15.54
N ASP A 169 17.14 12.09 16.34
CA ASP A 169 16.42 10.92 15.84
C ASP A 169 15.15 11.31 15.11
N HIS A 170 14.41 12.29 15.65
CA HIS A 170 13.24 12.85 14.97
C HIS A 170 13.65 13.45 13.61
N THR A 171 14.72 14.25 13.56
CA THR A 171 15.20 14.85 12.31
C THR A 171 15.65 13.81 11.29
N VAL A 172 16.37 12.77 11.74
CA VAL A 172 16.82 11.67 10.88
C VAL A 172 15.62 10.90 10.32
N GLN A 173 14.63 10.59 11.14
CA GLN A 173 13.40 9.91 10.70
C GLN A 173 12.63 10.74 9.66
N ALA A 174 12.51 12.06 9.87
CA ALA A 174 11.92 12.98 8.90
C ALA A 174 12.72 13.01 7.60
N ALA A 175 14.04 13.10 7.67
CA ALA A 175 14.91 13.11 6.49
C ALA A 175 14.82 11.80 5.69
N MET A 176 14.76 10.64 6.36
CA MET A 176 14.69 9.31 5.73
C MET A 176 13.45 9.08 4.86
N ARG A 177 12.47 9.99 4.84
CA ARG A 177 11.42 10.03 3.81
C ARG A 177 11.98 10.18 2.40
N LEU A 178 13.16 10.79 2.28
CA LEU A 178 13.98 10.77 1.08
C LEU A 178 14.89 9.53 1.10
N ARG A 179 14.41 8.45 0.49
CA ARG A 179 15.08 7.14 0.51
C ARG A 179 16.47 7.12 -0.12
N GLN A 180 16.77 8.05 -1.03
CA GLN A 180 18.05 8.12 -1.74
C GLN A 180 19.00 9.20 -1.17
N LEU A 181 18.87 9.56 0.12
CA LEU A 181 19.74 10.55 0.77
C LEU A 181 21.23 10.20 0.76
N GLY A 182 21.56 8.91 0.77
CA GLY A 182 22.94 8.44 0.69
C GLY A 182 23.58 8.66 -0.70
N THR A 183 22.78 8.70 -1.77
CA THR A 183 23.30 8.67 -3.14
C THR A 183 23.07 9.97 -3.91
N THR A 184 21.81 10.38 -4.10
CA THR A 184 21.44 11.43 -5.07
C THR A 184 20.60 12.54 -4.45
N GLN A 185 19.70 12.20 -3.52
CA GLN A 185 18.79 13.16 -2.88
C GLN A 185 19.50 13.97 -1.80
N SER A 186 18.92 15.12 -1.46
CA SER A 186 19.48 16.05 -0.47
C SER A 186 18.40 16.75 0.35
N VAL A 187 18.76 17.23 1.53
CA VAL A 187 17.88 18.07 2.35
C VAL A 187 18.38 19.51 2.45
N THR A 188 17.51 20.41 2.90
CA THR A 188 17.86 21.78 3.28
C THR A 188 17.07 22.16 4.49
N PHE A 189 17.77 22.62 5.52
CA PHE A 189 17.16 22.94 6.80
C PHE A 189 16.56 24.34 6.78
N PHE A 190 15.36 24.47 7.32
CA PHE A 190 14.66 25.73 7.50
C PHE A 190 14.35 25.91 8.99
N ALA A 191 14.87 27.00 9.56
CA ALA A 191 14.74 27.28 10.98
C ALA A 191 14.04 28.63 11.20
N PRO A 192 13.08 28.72 12.15
CA PRO A 192 12.61 29.99 12.70
C PRO A 192 13.76 30.82 13.27
N SER A 193 13.52 32.11 13.50
CA SER A 193 14.58 33.05 13.92
C SER A 193 15.21 32.66 15.26
N GLU A 194 14.41 32.15 16.20
CA GLU A 194 14.83 31.71 17.52
C GLU A 194 15.73 30.46 17.44
N VAL A 195 15.35 29.50 16.61
CA VAL A 195 16.08 28.24 16.38
C VAL A 195 17.37 28.51 15.61
N TYR A 196 17.32 29.37 14.58
CA TYR A 196 18.52 29.73 13.84
C TYR A 196 19.53 30.46 14.74
N GLN A 197 19.05 31.33 15.64
CA GLN A 197 19.93 32.01 16.60
C GLN A 197 20.57 31.02 17.58
N SER A 198 19.82 30.04 18.10
CA SER A 198 20.40 29.02 19.00
C SER A 198 21.46 28.14 18.31
N ILE A 199 21.27 27.81 17.03
CA ILE A 199 22.28 27.11 16.22
C ILE A 199 23.56 27.95 16.10
N VAL A 200 23.43 29.25 15.82
CA VAL A 200 24.56 30.18 15.68
C VAL A 200 25.26 30.42 17.02
N ASP A 201 24.52 30.50 18.12
CA ASP A 201 25.06 30.72 19.45
C ASP A 201 25.91 29.52 19.92
N LEU A 202 25.49 28.30 19.57
CA LEU A 202 26.25 27.08 19.86
C LEU A 202 27.54 26.98 19.00
N HIS A 203 27.46 27.34 17.73
CA HIS A 203 28.58 27.25 16.79
C HIS A 203 28.85 28.58 16.07
N ARG A 204 29.96 29.24 16.45
CA ARG A 204 30.46 30.49 15.81
C ARG A 204 30.77 30.38 14.29
N LYS A 205 30.67 29.18 13.70
CA LYS A 205 30.89 28.92 12.26
C LYS A 205 29.68 28.15 11.69
N PRO A 206 29.20 28.48 10.47
CA PRO A 206 27.94 27.96 9.94
C PRO A 206 27.99 26.53 9.37
N HIS A 207 29.16 25.90 9.23
CA HIS A 207 29.28 24.61 8.53
C HIS A 207 29.05 23.45 9.49
N GLY A 208 28.03 22.63 9.25
CA GLY A 208 27.67 21.48 10.10
C GLY A 208 27.06 21.84 11.45
N ALA A 209 26.85 23.14 11.72
CA ALA A 209 26.34 23.65 12.99
C ALA A 209 24.97 23.08 13.36
N THR A 210 24.09 22.86 12.37
CA THR A 210 22.77 22.28 12.58
C THR A 210 22.84 20.87 13.19
N ILE A 211 23.72 20.01 12.68
CA ILE A 211 23.82 18.63 13.19
C ILE A 211 24.42 18.61 14.59
N SER A 212 25.44 19.44 14.85
CA SER A 212 25.98 19.62 16.19
C SER A 212 24.92 20.14 17.17
N TRP A 213 24.07 21.06 16.72
CA TRP A 213 22.96 21.58 17.52
C TRP A 213 21.89 20.52 17.81
N LEU A 214 21.54 19.69 16.83
CA LEU A 214 20.62 18.55 17.05
C LEU A 214 21.20 17.54 18.06
N LEU A 215 22.51 17.29 18.01
CA LEU A 215 23.20 16.42 18.96
C LEU A 215 23.19 17.01 20.37
N ASP A 216 23.46 18.31 20.51
CA ASP A 216 23.42 19.04 21.77
C ASP A 216 22.01 18.99 22.39
N ASN A 217 20.98 19.29 21.60
CA ASN A 217 19.58 19.14 22.02
C ASN A 217 19.22 17.72 22.46
N THR A 218 19.78 16.71 21.77
CA THR A 218 19.53 15.30 22.11
C THR A 218 20.18 14.94 23.44
N CYS A 219 21.42 15.39 23.67
CA CYS A 219 22.10 15.23 24.96
C CYS A 219 21.33 15.95 26.07
N ASP A 220 20.95 17.21 25.87
CA ASP A 220 20.15 17.99 26.80
C ASP A 220 18.82 17.30 27.13
N GLY A 221 18.12 16.78 26.11
CA GLY A 221 16.87 16.03 26.28
C GLY A 221 17.07 14.75 27.11
N ILE A 222 18.13 13.98 26.83
CA ILE A 222 18.47 12.78 27.61
C ILE A 222 18.80 13.13 29.06
N GLU A 223 19.55 14.20 29.30
CA GLU A 223 19.87 14.67 30.66
C GLU A 223 18.62 15.12 31.42
N GLN A 224 17.69 15.80 30.74
CA GLN A 224 16.41 16.21 31.32
C GLN A 224 15.51 15.02 31.71
N LEU A 225 15.68 13.84 31.08
CA LEU A 225 14.96 12.60 31.43
C LEU A 225 15.57 11.86 32.63
N GLN A 226 16.72 12.30 33.15
CA GLN A 226 17.39 11.64 34.28
C GLN A 226 16.53 11.52 35.56
N PRO A 227 15.69 12.51 35.95
CA PRO A 227 14.74 12.36 37.05
C PRO A 227 13.69 11.27 36.81
N LEU A 228 13.22 11.11 35.56
CA LEU A 228 12.29 10.05 35.19
C LEU A 228 12.96 8.68 35.31
N TYR A 229 14.15 8.54 34.70
CA TYR A 229 14.95 7.33 34.79
C TYR A 229 15.21 6.91 36.24
N TYR A 230 15.52 7.87 37.12
CA TYR A 230 15.66 7.61 38.55
C TYR A 230 14.35 7.12 39.18
N SER A 231 13.23 7.80 38.93
CA SER A 231 11.91 7.43 39.48
C SER A 231 11.49 6.03 39.04
N GLN A 232 11.57 5.73 37.74
CA GLN A 232 11.26 4.43 37.16
C GLN A 232 12.21 3.33 37.67
N GLY A 233 13.50 3.64 37.80
CA GLY A 233 14.50 2.72 38.33
C GLY A 233 14.23 2.35 39.80
N ILE A 234 13.87 3.34 40.64
CA ILE A 234 13.50 3.09 42.04
C ILE A 234 12.21 2.29 42.14
N ASP A 235 11.21 2.57 41.30
CA ASP A 235 9.98 1.79 41.25
C ASP A 235 10.22 0.34 40.82
N PHE A 236 11.05 0.12 39.81
CA PHE A 236 11.48 -1.21 39.39
C PHE A 236 12.14 -1.97 40.55
N CYS A 237 13.09 -1.33 41.26
CA CYS A 237 13.71 -1.94 42.44
C CYS A 237 12.70 -2.28 43.54
N ARG A 238 11.71 -1.41 43.78
CA ARG A 238 10.64 -1.64 44.75
C ARG A 238 9.81 -2.87 44.38
N ARG A 239 9.39 -2.98 43.12
CA ARG A 239 8.60 -4.13 42.64
C ARG A 239 9.38 -5.44 42.71
N MET A 240 10.65 -5.43 42.28
CA MET A 240 11.52 -6.60 42.35
C MET A 240 11.81 -7.03 43.79
N GLN A 241 12.07 -6.08 44.69
CA GLN A 241 12.30 -6.38 46.10
C GLN A 241 11.03 -6.93 46.76
N ALA A 242 9.85 -6.36 46.45
CA ALA A 242 8.58 -6.87 46.97
C ALA A 242 8.31 -8.32 46.52
N ALA A 243 8.71 -8.69 45.30
CA ALA A 243 8.60 -10.07 44.82
C ALA A 243 9.56 -11.02 45.56
N VAL A 244 10.77 -10.57 45.87
CA VAL A 244 11.76 -11.33 46.67
C VAL A 244 11.31 -11.50 48.11
N ASP A 245 10.76 -10.45 48.72
CA ASP A 245 10.33 -10.45 50.12
C ASP A 245 9.05 -11.26 50.34
N ASN A 246 8.28 -11.54 49.28
CA ASN A 246 6.98 -12.24 49.33
C ASN A 246 6.93 -13.39 48.31
N PRO A 247 7.78 -14.43 48.39
CA PRO A 247 7.94 -15.43 47.32
C PRO A 247 6.66 -16.24 47.01
N GLU A 248 5.74 -16.39 47.97
CA GLU A 248 4.48 -17.12 47.80
C GLU A 248 3.27 -16.21 47.61
N PHE A 249 3.44 -14.98 47.11
CA PHE A 249 2.36 -14.03 46.85
C PHE A 249 1.22 -14.56 45.95
N ILE A 250 1.45 -15.66 45.21
CA ILE A 250 0.42 -16.35 44.41
C ILE A 250 -0.46 -17.26 45.28
N LYS A 251 0.07 -17.85 46.36
CA LYS A 251 -0.64 -18.85 47.19
C LYS A 251 -1.12 -18.25 48.52
N ASP A 252 -0.28 -17.47 49.18
CA ASP A 252 -0.56 -16.86 50.48
C ASP A 252 -1.25 -15.49 50.33
N LYS A 253 -2.41 -15.34 50.98
CA LYS A 253 -3.22 -14.11 50.95
C LYS A 253 -2.50 -12.93 51.64
N TYR A 254 -1.76 -13.17 52.72
CA TYR A 254 -1.07 -12.11 53.46
C TYR A 254 0.12 -11.55 52.66
N GLN A 255 0.93 -12.45 52.08
CA GLN A 255 2.01 -12.07 51.15
C GLN A 255 1.45 -11.37 49.90
N ARG A 256 0.29 -11.81 49.39
CA ARG A 256 -0.38 -11.13 48.26
C ARG A 256 -0.78 -9.71 48.59
N GLU A 257 -1.42 -9.48 49.74
CA GLU A 257 -1.82 -8.14 50.16
C GLU A 257 -0.60 -7.22 50.36
N THR A 258 0.48 -7.75 50.94
CA THR A 258 1.74 -7.03 51.14
C THR A 258 2.43 -6.69 49.80
N TYR A 259 2.52 -7.66 48.88
CA TYR A 259 3.05 -7.44 47.53
C TYR A 259 2.19 -6.43 46.73
N LEU A 260 0.86 -6.59 46.75
CA LEU A 260 -0.07 -5.66 46.12
C LEU A 260 0.06 -4.24 46.68
N GLY A 261 0.25 -4.10 48.00
CA GLY A 261 0.47 -2.80 48.64
C GLY A 261 1.77 -2.12 48.18
N ALA A 262 2.82 -2.89 47.88
CA ALA A 262 4.10 -2.35 47.41
C ALA A 262 4.10 -1.97 45.92
N ILE A 263 3.33 -2.68 45.08
CA ILE A 263 3.27 -2.42 43.63
C ILE A 263 2.15 -1.45 43.21
N LYS A 264 1.11 -1.27 44.05
CA LYS A 264 0.05 -0.31 43.77
C LYS A 264 0.61 1.10 43.96
N GLN A 265 0.54 1.90 42.90
CA GLN A 265 0.80 3.33 42.97
C GLN A 265 -0.54 4.07 43.07
N ASP A 266 -0.56 5.18 43.81
CA ASP A 266 -1.70 6.07 43.83
C ASP A 266 -1.76 6.82 42.50
N GLU A 267 -2.67 6.44 41.62
CA GLU A 267 -2.85 7.05 40.30
C GLU A 267 -3.51 8.45 40.39
N GLN A 268 -4.16 8.77 41.51
CA GLN A 268 -4.86 10.03 41.72
C GLN A 268 -4.06 10.97 42.62
N HIS A 269 -3.53 12.04 42.04
CA HIS A 269 -2.90 13.13 42.77
C HIS A 269 -3.78 14.38 42.70
N SER A 270 -3.93 15.10 43.82
CA SER A 270 -4.57 16.42 43.80
C SER A 270 -3.64 17.45 43.15
N LEU A 271 -4.20 18.44 42.46
CA LEU A 271 -3.42 19.57 41.89
C LEU A 271 -2.52 20.23 42.94
N GLN A 272 -3.01 20.37 44.18
CA GLN A 272 -2.20 20.89 45.27
C GLN A 272 -0.96 20.01 45.56
N LYS A 273 -1.07 18.68 45.57
CA LYS A 273 0.09 17.78 45.78
C LYS A 273 1.13 17.85 44.64
N LEU A 274 0.69 18.23 43.44
CA LEU A 274 1.53 18.28 42.25
C LEU A 274 2.25 19.63 42.10
N TYR A 275 1.54 20.74 42.36
CA TYR A 275 2.01 22.10 42.10
C TYR A 275 2.39 22.90 43.36
N GLU A 276 2.06 22.44 44.57
CA GLU A 276 2.44 23.16 45.79
C GLU A 276 3.97 23.15 45.97
N PRO A 277 4.61 24.31 46.23
CA PRO A 277 6.04 24.39 46.48
C PRO A 277 6.45 23.53 47.66
N LYS A 278 7.01 22.34 47.38
CA LYS A 278 7.49 21.43 48.41
C LYS A 278 8.71 22.04 49.09
N ARG A 279 8.55 22.58 50.30
CA ARG A 279 9.66 22.80 51.23
C ARG A 279 10.40 21.48 51.36
N LYS A 280 11.73 21.46 51.16
CA LYS A 280 12.57 20.25 51.27
C LYS A 280 12.35 19.57 52.63
N ILE A 281 11.40 18.64 52.70
CA ILE A 281 11.25 17.73 53.83
C ILE A 281 12.42 16.77 53.70
N LYS A 282 13.48 17.02 54.47
CA LYS A 282 14.53 16.03 54.71
C LYS A 282 13.86 14.79 55.33
N GLY A 283 13.69 13.72 54.55
CA GLY A 283 13.26 12.42 55.06
C GLY A 283 12.00 11.79 54.45
N ALA A 284 11.43 12.31 53.35
CA ALA A 284 10.30 11.63 52.71
C ALA A 284 10.80 10.46 51.82
N GLY A 285 10.86 9.26 52.41
CA GLY A 285 10.74 7.97 51.71
C GLY A 285 11.79 7.65 50.64
N GLU A 286 13.09 7.73 50.95
CA GLU A 286 14.08 7.03 50.12
C GLU A 286 13.86 5.52 50.27
N PHE A 287 13.54 4.85 49.15
CA PHE A 287 13.44 3.40 49.10
C PHE A 287 14.77 2.78 49.56
N GLN A 288 14.74 2.07 50.69
CA GLN A 288 15.87 1.30 51.16
C GLN A 288 15.73 -0.12 50.60
N ALA A 289 16.65 -0.50 49.71
CA ALA A 289 16.67 -1.85 49.16
C ALA A 289 16.89 -2.89 50.27
N GLY A 290 16.14 -3.99 50.18
CA GLY A 290 16.09 -5.07 51.17
C GLY A 290 17.32 -5.99 51.14
N SER A 291 17.11 -7.27 51.39
CA SER A 291 18.17 -8.27 51.58
C SER A 291 18.94 -8.65 50.30
N ASP A 292 18.42 -8.31 49.12
CA ASP A 292 19.01 -8.70 47.83
C ASP A 292 20.27 -7.85 47.50
N ARG A 293 21.36 -8.51 47.12
CA ARG A 293 22.64 -7.85 46.81
C ARG A 293 22.62 -7.09 45.47
N LYS A 294 21.92 -7.61 44.45
CA LYS A 294 21.85 -6.99 43.11
C LYS A 294 20.96 -5.75 43.14
N ILE A 295 19.81 -5.82 43.81
CA ILE A 295 18.89 -4.68 43.94
C ILE A 295 19.56 -3.55 44.73
N ARG A 296 20.24 -3.86 45.83
CA ARG A 296 21.01 -2.86 46.60
C ARG A 296 22.12 -2.19 45.79
N ALA A 297 22.85 -2.96 44.98
CA ALA A 297 23.88 -2.41 44.11
C ALA A 297 23.29 -1.41 43.10
N PHE A 298 22.17 -1.76 42.47
CA PHE A 298 21.49 -0.91 41.50
C PHE A 298 20.89 0.36 42.13
N VAL A 299 20.26 0.24 43.32
CA VAL A 299 19.77 1.43 44.07
C VAL A 299 20.91 2.36 44.48
N LYS A 300 22.07 1.81 44.85
CA LYS A 300 23.25 2.62 45.18
C LYS A 300 23.74 3.39 43.94
N GLU A 301 23.76 2.76 42.78
CA GLU A 301 24.09 3.40 41.51
C GLU A 301 23.10 4.52 41.15
N LEU A 302 21.79 4.25 41.23
CA LEU A 302 20.74 5.24 40.98
C LEU A 302 20.89 6.47 41.91
N ASN A 303 21.15 6.24 43.19
CA ASN A 303 21.37 7.31 44.17
C ASN A 303 22.67 8.10 43.91
N GLN A 304 23.72 7.45 43.41
CA GLN A 304 24.95 8.13 43.00
C GLN A 304 24.70 9.02 41.78
N ARG A 305 24.01 8.51 40.75
CA ARG A 305 23.63 9.28 39.56
C ARG A 305 22.72 10.47 39.91
N ARG A 306 21.77 10.29 40.84
CA ARG A 306 20.91 11.39 41.34
C ARG A 306 21.70 12.49 42.06
N LYS A 307 22.75 12.13 42.81
CA LYS A 307 23.61 13.11 43.50
C LYS A 307 24.54 13.85 42.54
N ALA A 308 24.95 13.21 41.45
CA ALA A 308 25.75 13.81 40.40
C ALA A 308 24.94 14.75 39.49
N PHE A 309 23.61 14.57 39.43
CA PHE A 309 22.71 15.43 38.67
C PHE A 309 22.69 16.86 39.25
N GLN A 310 23.05 17.83 38.41
CA GLN A 310 22.89 19.24 38.71
C GLN A 310 21.68 19.75 37.93
N ASP A 311 20.68 20.23 38.66
CA ASP A 311 19.50 20.82 38.04
C ASP A 311 19.86 22.18 37.43
N THR A 312 19.88 22.25 36.11
CA THR A 312 20.14 23.47 35.33
C THR A 312 18.92 24.40 35.25
N GLY A 313 17.83 24.09 35.98
CA GLY A 313 16.59 24.86 35.99
C GLY A 313 15.64 24.50 34.84
N ARG A 314 16.02 23.55 33.99
CA ARG A 314 15.21 22.95 32.91
C ARG A 314 14.81 21.50 33.20
N ALA A 315 15.26 20.93 34.32
CA ALA A 315 14.98 19.54 34.65
C ALA A 315 13.48 19.37 34.97
N VAL A 316 12.81 18.49 34.24
CA VAL A 316 11.41 18.19 34.48
C VAL A 316 11.29 17.44 35.80
N HIS A 317 10.45 17.93 36.72
CA HIS A 317 10.18 17.25 37.99
C HIS A 317 9.63 15.84 37.70
N ALA A 318 10.09 14.82 38.44
CA ALA A 318 9.60 13.45 38.30
C ALA A 318 8.07 13.31 38.49
N SER A 319 7.42 14.27 39.16
CA SER A 319 5.96 14.37 39.27
C SER A 319 5.28 15.07 38.08
N ALA A 320 5.98 15.94 37.34
CA ALA A 320 5.49 16.54 36.10
C ALA A 320 5.56 15.56 34.93
N LEU A 321 6.42 14.53 35.00
CA LEU A 321 6.46 13.41 34.04
C LEU A 321 5.43 12.30 34.32
N GLN A 322 4.69 12.38 35.43
CA GLN A 322 3.42 11.64 35.57
C GLN A 322 2.29 12.34 34.77
N GLU A 323 2.43 13.64 34.53
CA GLU A 323 1.56 14.48 33.68
C GLU A 323 1.99 14.52 32.22
N VAL A 324 3.25 14.17 31.90
CA VAL A 324 3.57 13.71 30.55
C VAL A 324 2.92 12.34 30.44
N GLU A 325 1.62 12.39 30.15
CA GLU A 325 1.04 11.63 29.07
C GLU A 325 2.10 10.71 28.50
N GLN A 326 2.01 9.43 28.85
CA GLN A 326 2.20 8.49 27.77
C GLN A 326 1.27 9.01 26.67
N GLU A 327 1.82 9.82 25.75
CA GLU A 327 1.74 9.53 24.34
C GLU A 327 2.23 8.08 24.17
N ARG A 328 1.48 7.13 24.74
CA ARG A 328 0.96 6.08 23.92
C ARG A 328 0.21 6.87 22.87
N GLU A 329 0.93 7.15 21.79
CA GLU A 329 0.49 6.64 20.52
C GLU A 329 -0.07 5.24 20.78
N VAL A 330 -1.32 5.17 21.24
CA VAL A 330 -2.22 4.15 20.77
C VAL A 330 -2.45 4.57 19.33
N ALA A 331 -1.40 4.43 18.52
CA ALA A 331 -1.58 4.18 17.14
C ALA A 331 -2.50 2.96 17.19
N PHE A 332 -3.75 3.16 16.83
CA PHE A 332 -4.39 2.16 16.03
C PHE A 332 -3.57 2.12 14.73
N GLU A 333 -2.35 1.58 14.82
CA GLU A 333 -1.87 0.68 13.79
C GLU A 333 -2.98 -0.34 13.75
N VAL A 334 -3.94 -0.10 12.86
CA VAL A 334 -4.60 -1.20 12.20
C VAL A 334 -3.47 -1.86 11.40
N GLU A 335 -2.55 -2.54 12.11
CA GLU A 335 -2.00 -3.76 11.61
C GLU A 335 -3.25 -4.59 11.33
N THR A 336 -3.73 -4.52 10.10
CA THR A 336 -4.31 -5.70 9.49
C THR A 336 -3.19 -6.72 9.51
N VAL A 337 -2.96 -7.35 10.67
CA VAL A 337 -2.34 -8.65 10.75
C VAL A 337 -3.32 -9.49 9.96
N ARG A 338 -3.04 -9.59 8.66
CA ARG A 338 -3.56 -10.66 7.84
C ARG A 338 -3.04 -11.88 8.58
N GLN A 339 -3.88 -12.49 9.41
CA GLN A 339 -3.63 -13.86 9.80
C GLN A 339 -3.54 -14.57 8.46
N VAL A 340 -2.31 -14.84 8.03
CA VAL A 340 -2.05 -15.67 6.87
C VAL A 340 -2.50 -17.02 7.34
N LYS A 341 -3.81 -17.28 7.20
CA LYS A 341 -4.34 -18.63 7.17
C LYS A 341 -3.44 -19.29 6.15
N LYS A 342 -2.55 -20.18 6.60
CA LYS A 342 -1.63 -20.90 5.72
C LYS A 342 -2.50 -21.36 4.55
N PRO A 343 -2.18 -20.93 3.31
CA PRO A 343 -3.03 -21.22 2.17
C PRO A 343 -3.36 -22.70 2.21
N HIS A 344 -4.65 -23.04 2.13
CA HIS A 344 -5.00 -24.45 1.97
C HIS A 344 -4.28 -24.94 0.72
N HIS A 345 -3.40 -25.93 0.89
CA HIS A 345 -2.65 -26.48 -0.23
C HIS A 345 -3.58 -27.38 -1.02
N TYR A 346 -4.05 -26.90 -2.18
CA TYR A 346 -4.88 -27.70 -3.07
C TYR A 346 -3.99 -28.49 -4.02
N PRO A 347 -4.15 -29.82 -4.12
CA PRO A 347 -3.39 -30.58 -5.09
C PRO A 347 -3.85 -30.22 -6.51
N ALA A 348 -2.89 -29.89 -7.38
CA ALA A 348 -3.15 -29.58 -8.77
C ALA A 348 -3.67 -30.80 -9.55
N LEU A 349 -4.49 -30.57 -10.56
CA LEU A 349 -4.85 -31.60 -11.54
C LEU A 349 -3.70 -31.76 -12.54
N THR A 350 -3.38 -33.01 -12.89
CA THR A 350 -2.34 -33.33 -13.88
C THR A 350 -2.90 -33.19 -15.29
N PHE A 351 -2.13 -32.56 -16.18
CA PHE A 351 -2.47 -32.45 -17.60
C PHE A 351 -2.33 -33.82 -18.30
N PRO A 352 -3.40 -34.38 -18.89
CA PRO A 352 -3.38 -35.71 -19.51
C PRO A 352 -2.79 -35.73 -20.93
N GLY A 353 -2.43 -34.57 -21.50
CA GLY A 353 -2.01 -34.42 -22.89
C GLY A 353 -3.10 -33.78 -23.77
N LEU A 354 -2.72 -33.39 -24.99
CA LEU A 354 -3.62 -32.74 -25.95
C LEU A 354 -4.73 -33.71 -26.40
N HIS A 355 -5.98 -33.29 -26.26
CA HIS A 355 -7.11 -34.11 -26.64
C HIS A 355 -7.24 -34.22 -28.18
N PRO A 356 -7.56 -35.41 -28.74
CA PRO A 356 -7.68 -35.61 -30.19
C PRO A 356 -8.67 -34.68 -30.89
N GLU A 357 -9.74 -34.25 -30.19
CA GLU A 357 -10.70 -33.28 -30.74
C GLU A 357 -10.08 -31.89 -30.94
N VAL A 358 -9.23 -31.46 -30.02
CA VAL A 358 -8.51 -30.17 -30.11
C VAL A 358 -7.45 -30.23 -31.20
N GLU A 359 -6.73 -31.35 -31.30
CA GLU A 359 -5.79 -31.60 -32.40
C GLU A 359 -6.50 -31.59 -33.76
N SER A 360 -7.66 -32.24 -33.89
CA SER A 360 -8.45 -32.25 -35.11
C SER A 360 -8.94 -30.84 -35.49
N PHE A 361 -9.38 -30.05 -34.51
CA PHE A 361 -9.76 -28.65 -34.74
C PHE A 361 -8.57 -27.81 -35.20
N ALA A 362 -7.39 -27.98 -34.61
CA ALA A 362 -6.19 -27.28 -35.04
C ALA A 362 -5.84 -27.55 -36.52
N LYS A 363 -5.97 -28.82 -36.94
CA LYS A 363 -5.67 -29.26 -38.32
C LYS A 363 -6.74 -28.87 -39.34
N THR A 364 -8.02 -28.84 -38.95
CA THR A 364 -9.14 -28.70 -39.89
C THR A 364 -9.85 -27.35 -39.82
N GLY A 365 -9.78 -26.66 -38.68
CA GLY A 365 -10.55 -25.46 -38.36
C GLY A 365 -12.03 -25.70 -38.09
N ARG A 366 -12.45 -26.96 -37.90
CA ARG A 366 -13.86 -27.34 -37.68
C ARG A 366 -14.00 -28.16 -36.41
N ILE A 367 -14.99 -27.82 -35.59
CA ILE A 367 -15.29 -28.57 -34.37
C ILE A 367 -15.82 -29.94 -34.78
N PRO A 368 -15.28 -31.06 -34.27
CA PRO A 368 -15.82 -32.39 -34.51
C PRO A 368 -17.29 -32.51 -34.06
N ALA A 369 -18.10 -33.26 -34.80
CA ALA A 369 -19.51 -33.45 -34.44
C ALA A 369 -19.63 -34.18 -33.10
N GLY A 370 -20.37 -33.59 -32.15
CA GLY A 370 -20.50 -34.15 -30.81
C GLY A 370 -19.26 -34.03 -29.94
N ALA A 371 -18.37 -33.06 -30.22
CA ALA A 371 -17.19 -32.83 -29.39
C ALA A 371 -17.57 -32.48 -27.94
N HIS A 372 -17.00 -33.21 -26.97
CA HIS A 372 -17.25 -32.98 -25.55
C HIS A 372 -16.20 -32.05 -24.92
N THR A 373 -15.06 -31.89 -25.59
CA THR A 373 -13.94 -31.04 -25.13
C THR A 373 -14.23 -29.54 -25.28
N PHE A 374 -15.17 -29.19 -26.15
CA PHE A 374 -15.50 -27.81 -26.50
C PHE A 374 -16.67 -27.33 -25.66
N ILE A 375 -16.36 -26.58 -24.59
CA ILE A 375 -17.37 -26.05 -23.68
C ILE A 375 -17.65 -24.60 -24.07
N PRO A 376 -18.91 -24.22 -24.38
CA PRO A 376 -19.25 -22.82 -24.60
C PRO A 376 -18.77 -21.92 -23.45
N ALA A 377 -18.10 -20.80 -23.74
CA ALA A 377 -17.51 -19.96 -22.70
C ALA A 377 -18.54 -19.42 -21.69
N ILE A 378 -19.73 -19.06 -22.16
CA ILE A 378 -20.84 -18.62 -21.29
C ILE A 378 -21.38 -19.76 -20.43
N LYS A 379 -21.40 -21.00 -20.94
CA LYS A 379 -21.74 -22.19 -20.16
C LYS A 379 -20.67 -22.49 -19.10
N SER A 380 -19.40 -22.29 -19.43
CA SER A 380 -18.31 -22.38 -18.46
C SER A 380 -18.49 -21.35 -17.35
N LEU A 381 -18.78 -20.10 -17.72
CA LEU A 381 -19.07 -19.02 -16.80
C LEU A 381 -20.26 -19.33 -15.90
N SER A 382 -21.35 -19.88 -16.42
CA SER A 382 -22.55 -20.22 -15.63
C SER A 382 -22.33 -21.34 -14.60
N LYS A 383 -21.25 -22.13 -14.71
CA LYS A 383 -20.88 -23.15 -13.70
C LYS A 383 -20.15 -22.57 -12.48
N THR A 384 -19.58 -21.37 -12.60
CA THR A 384 -18.87 -20.67 -11.51
C THR A 384 -19.81 -20.30 -10.37
N ALA A 385 -19.29 -20.03 -9.17
CA ALA A 385 -20.13 -19.65 -8.02
C ALA A 385 -20.89 -18.35 -8.31
N ILE A 386 -20.21 -17.36 -8.90
CA ILE A 386 -20.80 -16.08 -9.34
C ILE A 386 -21.81 -16.31 -10.47
N GLY A 387 -21.47 -17.12 -11.48
CA GLY A 387 -22.37 -17.43 -12.59
C GLY A 387 -23.69 -18.06 -12.12
N LYS A 388 -23.63 -18.96 -11.13
CA LYS A 388 -24.81 -19.56 -10.48
C LYS A 388 -25.61 -18.53 -9.68
N LYS A 389 -24.93 -17.70 -8.88
CA LYS A 389 -25.55 -16.63 -8.07
C LYS A 389 -26.40 -15.69 -8.94
N PHE A 390 -25.88 -15.28 -10.08
CA PHE A 390 -26.56 -14.36 -11.00
C PHE A 390 -27.39 -15.05 -12.09
N LYS A 391 -27.56 -16.37 -12.03
CA LYS A 391 -28.37 -17.16 -12.99
C LYS A 391 -28.03 -16.80 -14.45
N VAL A 392 -26.73 -16.80 -14.78
CA VAL A 392 -26.26 -16.46 -16.13
C VAL A 392 -26.94 -17.36 -17.16
N SER A 393 -27.50 -16.75 -18.21
CA SER A 393 -28.25 -17.46 -19.25
C SER A 393 -27.34 -18.45 -19.99
N ASP A 394 -27.71 -19.72 -20.05
CA ASP A 394 -27.00 -20.71 -20.87
C ASP A 394 -27.26 -20.42 -22.35
N ARG A 395 -26.26 -19.83 -23.03
CA ARG A 395 -26.30 -19.48 -24.46
C ARG A 395 -25.64 -20.53 -25.36
N SER A 396 -25.57 -21.78 -24.93
CA SER A 396 -24.89 -22.86 -25.65
C SER A 396 -25.28 -23.00 -27.13
N SER A 397 -26.49 -22.60 -27.54
CA SER A 397 -26.98 -22.70 -28.93
C SER A 397 -26.46 -21.61 -29.88
N ARG A 398 -25.78 -20.56 -29.37
CA ARG A 398 -25.26 -19.43 -30.17
C ARG A 398 -23.79 -19.10 -29.90
N SER A 399 -23.04 -20.02 -29.29
CA SER A 399 -21.66 -19.75 -28.87
C SER A 399 -20.69 -19.89 -30.03
N ASN A 400 -19.89 -18.85 -30.29
CA ASN A 400 -18.71 -18.94 -31.16
C ASN A 400 -17.40 -18.94 -30.36
N LEU A 401 -17.47 -18.60 -29.07
CA LEU A 401 -16.37 -18.73 -28.11
C LEU A 401 -16.50 -20.00 -27.27
N TYR A 402 -15.44 -20.78 -27.22
CA TYR A 402 -15.35 -22.03 -26.48
C TYR A 402 -14.12 -22.04 -25.58
N VAL A 403 -14.14 -22.89 -24.56
CA VAL A 403 -13.00 -23.22 -23.72
C VAL A 403 -12.79 -24.73 -23.73
N THR A 404 -11.55 -25.18 -23.59
CA THR A 404 -11.26 -26.62 -23.46
C THR A 404 -11.71 -27.15 -22.10
N THR A 405 -11.97 -28.45 -22.00
CA THR A 405 -12.23 -29.10 -20.71
C THR A 405 -11.09 -28.94 -19.72
N GLU A 406 -9.84 -28.92 -20.21
CA GLU A 406 -8.66 -28.72 -19.35
C GLU A 406 -8.54 -27.26 -18.86
N PHE A 407 -9.14 -26.30 -19.55
CA PHE A 407 -9.22 -24.91 -19.08
C PHE A 407 -10.02 -24.78 -17.77
N GLU A 408 -11.09 -25.57 -17.61
CA GLU A 408 -11.88 -25.63 -16.37
C GLU A 408 -11.18 -26.43 -15.25
N ARG A 409 -10.14 -27.20 -15.56
CA ARG A 409 -9.45 -28.11 -14.64
C ARG A 409 -8.18 -27.47 -14.09
N THR A 410 -8.25 -27.02 -12.83
CA THR A 410 -7.11 -26.40 -12.15
C THR A 410 -6.69 -27.20 -10.91
N VAL A 411 -7.57 -27.32 -9.93
CA VAL A 411 -7.26 -27.95 -8.64
C VAL A 411 -8.29 -29.02 -8.28
N LYS A 412 -7.87 -30.00 -7.49
CA LYS A 412 -8.78 -31.00 -6.90
C LYS A 412 -9.51 -30.36 -5.74
N LEU A 413 -10.78 -30.05 -5.93
CA LEU A 413 -11.65 -29.51 -4.88
C LEU A 413 -12.36 -30.68 -4.18
N SER A 414 -12.41 -30.64 -2.84
CA SER A 414 -13.30 -31.52 -2.06
C SER A 414 -14.75 -31.24 -2.44
N PHE A 415 -15.60 -32.28 -2.40
CA PHE A 415 -16.99 -32.22 -2.85
C PHE A 415 -17.73 -30.97 -2.30
N ASP A 416 -18.48 -30.31 -3.18
CA ASP A 416 -19.34 -29.12 -2.97
C ASP A 416 -18.73 -27.71 -2.89
N LEU A 417 -17.42 -27.53 -3.03
CA LEU A 417 -16.83 -26.19 -3.10
C LEU A 417 -16.58 -25.75 -4.56
N THR A 418 -17.41 -24.87 -5.12
CA THR A 418 -17.01 -24.05 -6.29
C THR A 418 -16.16 -22.89 -5.80
N SER A 419 -14.88 -22.85 -6.21
CA SER A 419 -13.97 -21.75 -5.84
C SER A 419 -13.57 -20.96 -7.08
N ASP A 420 -14.15 -19.77 -7.24
CA ASP A 420 -13.84 -18.83 -8.32
C ASP A 420 -12.42 -18.23 -8.19
N ASN A 421 -11.71 -18.52 -7.10
CA ASN A 421 -10.32 -18.10 -6.88
C ASN A 421 -9.32 -18.77 -7.85
N PHE A 422 -9.67 -19.92 -8.41
CA PHE A 422 -8.81 -20.70 -9.31
C PHE A 422 -9.16 -20.53 -10.79
N LEU A 423 -9.88 -19.47 -11.16
CA LEU A 423 -10.15 -19.16 -12.57
C LEU A 423 -8.82 -18.86 -13.30
N ARG A 424 -8.59 -19.54 -14.42
CA ARG A 424 -7.40 -19.32 -15.26
C ARG A 424 -7.51 -17.97 -15.99
N ASN A 425 -6.36 -17.33 -16.16
CA ASN A 425 -6.22 -16.21 -17.09
C ASN A 425 -6.39 -16.71 -18.53
N VAL A 426 -6.95 -15.85 -19.38
CA VAL A 426 -7.07 -16.12 -20.80
C VAL A 426 -5.83 -15.57 -21.47
N ASN A 427 -4.98 -16.45 -21.97
CA ASN A 427 -3.70 -16.09 -22.59
C ASN A 427 -3.57 -16.54 -24.05
N TRP A 428 -4.20 -17.65 -24.39
CA TRP A 428 -4.04 -18.34 -25.66
C TRP A 428 -5.41 -18.64 -26.26
N VAL A 429 -5.63 -18.17 -27.49
CA VAL A 429 -6.89 -18.35 -28.21
C VAL A 429 -6.60 -18.95 -29.58
N LEU A 430 -7.06 -20.17 -29.81
CA LEU A 430 -7.01 -20.81 -31.11
C LEU A 430 -8.22 -20.36 -31.94
N TRP A 431 -7.95 -19.63 -33.01
CA TRP A 431 -8.95 -19.01 -33.88
C TRP A 431 -9.05 -19.73 -35.22
N SER A 432 -10.26 -20.03 -35.69
CA SER A 432 -10.47 -20.49 -37.06
C SER A 432 -11.16 -19.43 -37.91
N ARG A 433 -10.47 -18.98 -38.97
CA ARG A 433 -11.04 -18.07 -39.98
C ARG A 433 -12.13 -18.70 -40.85
N LYS A 434 -12.20 -20.04 -40.91
CA LYS A 434 -13.17 -20.76 -41.76
C LYS A 434 -14.55 -20.83 -41.11
N THR A 435 -14.57 -21.01 -39.79
CA THR A 435 -15.79 -21.21 -39.01
C THR A 435 -16.09 -20.04 -38.09
N GLU A 436 -15.17 -19.06 -38.00
CA GLU A 436 -15.22 -17.94 -37.05
C GLU A 436 -15.38 -18.41 -35.60
N VAL A 437 -14.78 -19.55 -35.27
CA VAL A 437 -14.79 -20.12 -33.92
C VAL A 437 -13.49 -19.76 -33.20
N ALA A 438 -13.62 -19.32 -31.95
CA ALA A 438 -12.52 -19.11 -31.02
C ALA A 438 -12.53 -20.17 -29.92
N LEU A 439 -11.38 -20.79 -29.65
CA LEU A 439 -11.17 -21.75 -28.59
C LEU A 439 -10.08 -21.26 -27.63
N ILE A 440 -10.42 -21.06 -26.36
CA ILE A 440 -9.46 -20.74 -25.30
C ILE A 440 -8.80 -22.04 -24.84
N VAL A 441 -7.47 -22.06 -24.84
CA VAL A 441 -6.65 -23.23 -24.48
C VAL A 441 -5.71 -22.90 -23.32
N ILE A 442 -5.25 -23.92 -22.61
CA ILE A 442 -4.23 -23.76 -21.56
C ILE A 442 -2.81 -23.67 -22.15
N PRO A 443 -1.81 -23.13 -21.43
CA PRO A 443 -0.44 -23.07 -21.90
C PRO A 443 0.13 -24.42 -22.36
N GLU A 444 -0.20 -25.50 -21.65
CA GLU A 444 0.26 -26.85 -21.95
C GLU A 444 -0.33 -27.39 -23.26
N GLU A 445 -1.61 -27.08 -23.54
CA GLU A 445 -2.24 -27.38 -24.84
C GLU A 445 -1.62 -26.50 -25.94
N ALA A 446 -1.39 -25.22 -25.67
CA ALA A 446 -0.78 -24.29 -26.61
C ALA A 446 0.61 -24.75 -27.08
N GLU A 447 1.45 -25.23 -26.16
CA GLU A 447 2.78 -25.78 -26.48
C GLU A 447 2.70 -26.96 -27.44
N MET A 448 1.81 -27.92 -27.18
CA MET A 448 1.61 -29.06 -28.07
C MET A 448 1.07 -28.64 -29.45
N LEU A 449 0.19 -27.64 -29.49
CA LEU A 449 -0.38 -27.09 -30.71
C LEU A 449 0.66 -26.41 -31.61
N LEU A 450 1.76 -25.86 -31.05
CA LEU A 450 2.82 -25.21 -31.84
C LEU A 450 3.41 -26.15 -32.89
N SER A 451 3.56 -27.44 -32.56
CA SER A 451 4.11 -28.44 -33.50
C SER A 451 3.20 -28.61 -34.73
N ILE A 452 1.89 -28.58 -34.53
CA ILE A 452 0.87 -28.73 -35.58
C ILE A 452 0.78 -27.44 -36.41
N LEU A 453 0.80 -26.28 -35.74
CA LEU A 453 0.65 -24.97 -36.37
C LEU A 453 1.89 -24.55 -37.19
N LYS A 454 3.06 -25.09 -36.86
CA LYS A 454 4.30 -24.89 -37.63
C LYS A 454 4.39 -25.76 -38.88
N ASP A 455 3.51 -26.75 -39.05
CA ASP A 455 3.50 -27.56 -40.28
C ASP A 455 2.91 -26.77 -41.45
N SER A 456 3.74 -26.52 -42.47
CA SER A 456 3.39 -25.84 -43.71
C SER A 456 2.13 -26.39 -44.40
N ALA A 457 1.85 -27.70 -44.29
CA ALA A 457 0.68 -28.32 -44.92
C ALA A 457 -0.64 -27.95 -44.21
N LEU A 458 -0.57 -27.54 -42.95
CA LEU A 458 -1.71 -27.20 -42.10
C LEU A 458 -1.87 -25.69 -41.90
N HIS A 459 -0.96 -24.89 -42.46
CA HIS A 459 -1.04 -23.43 -42.43
C HIS A 459 -2.36 -22.96 -43.04
N GLY A 460 -3.18 -22.30 -42.22
CA GLY A 460 -4.43 -21.66 -42.64
C GLY A 460 -5.72 -22.32 -42.14
N ALA A 461 -5.65 -23.43 -41.42
CA ALA A 461 -6.81 -24.00 -40.74
C ALA A 461 -7.18 -23.21 -39.48
N THR A 462 -6.19 -22.92 -38.65
CA THR A 462 -6.32 -22.17 -37.39
C THR A 462 -5.11 -21.28 -37.13
N ASN A 463 -5.25 -20.33 -36.23
CA ASN A 463 -4.23 -19.39 -35.78
C ASN A 463 -4.26 -19.36 -34.25
N LEU A 464 -3.12 -19.58 -33.60
CA LEU A 464 -2.96 -19.40 -32.17
C LEU A 464 -2.64 -17.93 -31.90
N ILE A 465 -3.55 -17.22 -31.23
CA ILE A 465 -3.47 -15.80 -30.91
C ILE A 465 -3.08 -15.64 -29.45
N THR A 466 -2.13 -14.74 -29.19
CA THR A 466 -1.83 -14.28 -27.83
C THR A 466 -2.83 -13.22 -27.40
N TYR A 467 -3.33 -13.35 -26.18
CA TYR A 467 -4.29 -12.41 -25.61
C TYR A 467 -3.92 -12.09 -24.16
N ALA A 468 -4.23 -10.87 -23.75
CA ALA A 468 -4.22 -10.46 -22.36
C ALA A 468 -5.38 -9.48 -22.16
N ALA A 469 -6.23 -9.73 -21.18
CA ALA A 469 -7.35 -8.83 -20.86
C ALA A 469 -6.81 -7.43 -20.49
N PRO A 470 -7.21 -6.36 -21.18
CA PRO A 470 -6.71 -5.01 -20.88
C PRO A 470 -7.12 -4.54 -19.47
N VAL A 471 -6.19 -4.60 -18.52
CA VAL A 471 -6.40 -4.13 -17.13
C VAL A 471 -5.92 -2.71 -16.91
N THR A 472 -5.01 -2.22 -17.75
CA THR A 472 -4.59 -0.82 -17.79
C THR A 472 -4.85 -0.25 -19.17
N ARG A 473 -4.95 1.08 -19.25
CA ARG A 473 -5.17 1.77 -20.52
C ARG A 473 -4.08 1.51 -21.56
N LYS A 474 -2.82 1.34 -21.14
CA LYS A 474 -1.70 1.04 -22.06
C LYS A 474 -1.85 -0.32 -22.75
N MET A 475 -2.65 -1.22 -22.19
CA MET A 475 -2.88 -2.57 -22.71
C MET A 475 -4.00 -2.67 -23.75
N LEU A 476 -4.66 -1.57 -24.13
CA LEU A 476 -5.77 -1.58 -25.10
C LEU A 476 -5.40 -2.23 -26.45
N HIS A 477 -4.12 -2.19 -26.84
CA HIS A 477 -3.64 -2.84 -28.06
C HIS A 477 -3.86 -4.37 -28.07
N PHE A 478 -3.97 -5.02 -26.91
CA PHE A 478 -4.31 -6.45 -26.83
C PHE A 478 -5.80 -6.74 -27.14
N SER A 479 -6.70 -5.75 -27.04
CA SER A 479 -8.13 -5.91 -27.40
C SER A 479 -8.32 -6.25 -28.88
N ASN A 480 -7.37 -5.82 -29.73
CA ASN A 480 -7.43 -6.01 -31.18
C ASN A 480 -7.02 -7.42 -31.65
N LEU A 481 -6.52 -8.27 -30.75
CA LEU A 481 -6.13 -9.68 -31.04
C LEU A 481 -5.13 -9.83 -32.20
N ASN A 482 -4.39 -8.77 -32.54
CA ASN A 482 -3.42 -8.72 -33.62
C ASN A 482 -1.99 -8.48 -33.12
N PHE A 483 -1.76 -8.58 -31.80
CA PHE A 483 -0.44 -8.39 -31.19
C PHE A 483 0.57 -9.43 -31.69
N PHE A 484 0.22 -10.71 -31.55
CA PHE A 484 1.05 -11.82 -32.02
C PHE A 484 0.21 -13.08 -32.24
N SER A 485 0.42 -13.75 -33.37
CA SER A 485 -0.26 -15.00 -33.72
C SER A 485 0.64 -15.99 -34.46
N ILE A 486 0.39 -17.28 -34.30
CA ILE A 486 1.10 -18.37 -34.98
C ILE A 486 0.08 -19.33 -35.64
N PRO A 487 0.10 -19.51 -36.97
CA PRO A 487 0.81 -18.70 -37.95
C PRO A 487 0.33 -17.24 -37.95
N SER A 488 1.12 -16.34 -38.55
CA SER A 488 0.76 -14.92 -38.64
C SER A 488 -0.58 -14.73 -39.35
N LEU A 489 -1.45 -13.92 -38.74
CA LEU A 489 -2.70 -13.48 -39.37
C LEU A 489 -2.39 -12.47 -40.49
N PRO A 490 -3.28 -12.35 -41.50
CA PRO A 490 -3.17 -11.30 -42.51
C PRO A 490 -3.14 -9.91 -41.88
N HIS A 491 -2.38 -8.98 -42.46
CA HIS A 491 -2.23 -7.62 -41.92
C HIS A 491 -3.54 -6.81 -41.91
N ASP A 492 -4.49 -7.17 -42.76
CA ASP A 492 -5.82 -6.56 -42.86
C ASP A 492 -6.87 -7.26 -41.97
N TRP A 493 -6.51 -8.33 -41.27
CA TRP A 493 -7.43 -9.03 -40.41
C TRP A 493 -7.81 -8.18 -39.20
N LYS A 494 -9.11 -8.12 -38.93
CA LYS A 494 -9.69 -7.50 -37.73
C LYS A 494 -10.50 -8.55 -36.98
N ALA A 495 -10.32 -8.56 -35.66
CA ALA A 495 -11.15 -9.38 -34.80
C ALA A 495 -12.62 -8.95 -34.91
N PRO A 496 -13.56 -9.91 -35.03
CA PRO A 496 -14.99 -9.61 -34.95
C PRO A 496 -15.34 -8.95 -33.62
N ASP A 497 -16.28 -8.00 -33.62
CA ASP A 497 -16.61 -7.23 -32.41
C ASP A 497 -17.18 -8.15 -31.30
N TRP A 498 -17.95 -9.18 -31.69
CA TRP A 498 -18.48 -10.17 -30.74
C TRP A 498 -17.37 -10.90 -29.98
N LEU A 499 -16.24 -11.17 -30.66
CA LEU A 499 -15.10 -11.86 -30.06
C LEU A 499 -14.43 -10.96 -29.02
N LYS A 500 -14.24 -9.67 -29.32
CA LYS A 500 -13.69 -8.69 -28.36
C LYS A 500 -14.56 -8.60 -27.11
N THR A 501 -15.87 -8.47 -27.29
CA THR A 501 -16.83 -8.33 -26.19
C THR A 501 -16.88 -9.59 -25.31
N GLU A 502 -17.10 -10.77 -25.90
CA GLU A 502 -17.22 -12.02 -25.15
C GLU A 502 -15.90 -12.42 -24.46
N LEU A 503 -14.78 -12.33 -25.20
CA LEU A 503 -13.45 -12.64 -24.67
C LEU A 503 -13.00 -11.61 -23.62
N GLY A 504 -13.40 -10.35 -23.79
CA GLY A 504 -13.20 -9.25 -22.85
C GLY A 504 -13.85 -9.53 -21.50
N ILE A 505 -15.17 -9.78 -21.50
CA ILE A 505 -15.92 -10.11 -20.29
C ILE A 505 -15.42 -11.40 -19.66
N TYR A 506 -15.26 -12.48 -20.44
CA TYR A 506 -14.78 -13.76 -19.91
C TYR A 506 -13.35 -13.63 -19.37
N GLY A 507 -12.50 -12.85 -20.04
CA GLY A 507 -11.12 -12.55 -19.66
C GLY A 507 -10.98 -11.64 -18.43
N GLY A 508 -12.01 -10.85 -18.11
CA GLY A 508 -12.03 -9.85 -17.04
C GLY A 508 -11.33 -8.54 -17.44
N GLN A 509 -11.63 -8.03 -18.63
CA GLN A 509 -11.14 -6.75 -19.16
C GLN A 509 -11.69 -5.56 -18.37
N LEU A 510 -10.84 -4.57 -18.11
CA LEU A 510 -11.21 -3.34 -17.40
C LEU A 510 -11.30 -2.10 -18.30
N TYR A 511 -10.49 -2.07 -19.35
CA TYR A 511 -10.43 -0.97 -20.33
C TYR A 511 -10.84 -1.48 -21.72
N PHE A 512 -11.71 -0.75 -22.40
CA PHE A 512 -12.16 -1.01 -23.77
C PHE A 512 -12.24 0.31 -24.55
N GLU A 513 -12.33 0.24 -25.88
CA GLU A 513 -12.51 1.44 -26.72
C GLU A 513 -13.98 1.87 -26.81
N TRP A 514 -14.25 3.16 -27.02
CA TRP A 514 -15.64 3.68 -27.07
C TRP A 514 -16.52 2.96 -28.10
N ALA A 515 -15.95 2.56 -29.24
CA ALA A 515 -16.65 1.80 -30.28
C ALA A 515 -17.18 0.43 -29.81
N GLU A 516 -16.63 -0.13 -28.72
CA GLU A 516 -17.04 -1.42 -28.15
C GLU A 516 -18.19 -1.28 -27.13
N TYR A 517 -18.47 -0.04 -26.67
CA TYR A 517 -19.43 0.22 -25.59
C TYR A 517 -20.84 -0.29 -25.91
N ASP A 518 -21.33 -0.02 -27.12
CA ASP A 518 -22.70 -0.35 -27.48
C ASP A 518 -22.96 -1.84 -27.47
N GLN A 519 -22.02 -2.59 -28.05
CA GLN A 519 -22.11 -4.04 -28.13
C GLN A 519 -21.94 -4.69 -26.75
N LEU A 520 -21.08 -4.12 -25.90
CA LEU A 520 -20.93 -4.56 -24.52
C LEU A 520 -22.24 -4.40 -23.73
N CYS A 521 -22.92 -3.26 -23.85
CA CYS A 521 -24.22 -3.04 -23.24
C CYS A 521 -25.28 -4.02 -23.75
N GLU A 522 -25.35 -4.24 -25.08
CA GLU A 522 -26.26 -5.22 -25.68
C GLU A 522 -25.99 -6.65 -25.17
N PHE A 523 -24.71 -7.03 -25.10
CA PHE A 523 -24.29 -8.35 -24.62
C PHE A 523 -24.69 -8.59 -23.16
N LEU A 524 -24.49 -7.59 -22.29
CA LEU A 524 -24.90 -7.65 -20.88
C LEU A 524 -26.43 -7.60 -20.72
N GLY A 525 -27.15 -6.99 -21.66
CA GLY A 525 -28.60 -6.78 -21.60
C GLY A 525 -29.00 -5.44 -20.97
N ILE A 526 -28.10 -4.45 -21.02
CA ILE A 526 -28.31 -3.10 -20.52
C ILE A 526 -29.02 -2.28 -21.62
N ASP A 527 -30.20 -1.75 -21.31
CA ASP A 527 -30.90 -0.80 -22.17
C ASP A 527 -30.30 0.60 -21.96
N GLN A 528 -29.66 1.12 -23.00
CA GLN A 528 -29.01 2.43 -22.96
C GLN A 528 -29.99 3.60 -22.96
N SER A 529 -31.28 3.36 -23.23
CA SER A 529 -32.31 4.41 -23.19
C SER A 529 -32.68 4.82 -21.76
N LEU A 530 -32.25 4.05 -20.76
CA LEU A 530 -32.50 4.31 -19.34
C LEU A 530 -31.18 4.67 -18.62
N PRO A 531 -31.21 5.58 -17.63
CA PRO A 531 -30.05 5.81 -16.78
C PRO A 531 -29.61 4.52 -16.08
N LEU A 532 -28.32 4.19 -16.18
CA LEU A 532 -27.72 3.02 -15.53
C LEU A 532 -27.98 2.94 -14.01
N LEU A 533 -28.20 4.08 -13.36
CA LEU A 533 -28.53 4.16 -11.94
C LEU A 533 -29.88 3.51 -11.60
N GLU A 534 -30.86 3.55 -12.52
CA GLU A 534 -32.17 2.92 -12.32
C GLU A 534 -32.09 1.39 -12.27
N TYR A 535 -31.07 0.80 -12.90
CA TYR A 535 -30.77 -0.62 -12.79
C TYR A 535 -30.29 -1.00 -11.38
N LEU A 536 -29.40 -0.20 -10.78
CA LEU A 536 -28.90 -0.46 -9.43
C LEU A 536 -29.99 -0.34 -8.36
N ASP A 537 -30.86 0.65 -8.47
CA ASP A 537 -31.96 0.87 -7.52
C ASP A 537 -32.96 -0.30 -7.51
N GLN A 538 -33.14 -0.98 -8.64
CA GLN A 538 -33.98 -2.19 -8.74
C GLN A 538 -33.23 -3.47 -8.32
N GLU A 539 -31.93 -3.60 -8.62
CA GLU A 539 -31.10 -4.72 -8.17
C GLU A 539 -30.96 -4.80 -6.63
N GLY A 540 -31.06 -3.66 -5.93
CA GLY A 540 -31.04 -3.57 -4.47
C GLY A 540 -32.36 -3.90 -3.77
N SER A 541 -33.49 -3.97 -4.48
CA SER A 541 -34.82 -4.17 -3.89
C SER A 541 -35.18 -5.64 -3.63
N ASP A 542 -34.40 -6.60 -4.12
CA ASP A 542 -34.62 -8.04 -3.96
C ASP A 542 -33.86 -8.63 -2.75
N SER A 543 -33.58 -7.83 -1.71
CA SER A 543 -33.16 -8.38 -0.42
C SER A 543 -34.34 -9.06 0.27
N ASP A 544 -34.19 -10.33 0.64
CA ASP A 544 -35.13 -11.23 1.35
C ASP A 544 -35.88 -10.59 2.55
N SER A 545 -36.83 -9.71 2.26
CA SER A 545 -37.78 -9.18 3.21
C SER A 545 -39.16 -9.36 2.60
N ALA A 546 -39.77 -10.48 2.99
CA ALA A 546 -41.20 -10.67 2.83
C ALA A 546 -41.92 -9.66 3.73
N ASP A 547 -42.18 -8.45 3.22
CA ASP A 547 -43.40 -7.72 3.52
C ASP A 547 -43.53 -6.42 2.72
N THR A 548 -44.79 -6.08 2.45
CA THR A 548 -45.34 -4.77 2.03
C THR A 548 -45.43 -4.42 0.53
N GLN A 549 -46.62 -4.75 0.02
CA GLN A 549 -47.58 -3.89 -0.70
C GLN A 549 -47.24 -3.31 -2.10
N SER A 550 -48.15 -3.69 -3.00
CA SER A 550 -48.42 -3.18 -4.34
C SER A 550 -48.41 -1.66 -4.45
N GLY A 551 -47.35 -1.12 -5.04
CA GLY A 551 -47.38 0.11 -5.83
C GLY A 551 -46.91 -0.22 -7.24
N GLU A 552 -47.57 0.33 -8.27
CA GLU A 552 -47.26 0.12 -9.70
C GLU A 552 -45.82 0.55 -10.04
N LYS A 553 -44.85 -0.36 -9.85
CA LYS A 553 -43.48 -0.18 -10.30
C LYS A 553 -43.44 -0.39 -11.80
N HIS A 554 -43.02 0.63 -12.56
CA HIS A 554 -42.66 0.51 -13.97
C HIS A 554 -41.63 -0.62 -14.11
N LYS A 555 -42.03 -1.75 -14.70
CA LYS A 555 -41.13 -2.84 -15.05
C LYS A 555 -40.19 -2.34 -16.14
N VAL A 556 -38.96 -2.04 -15.78
CA VAL A 556 -37.89 -1.84 -16.77
C VAL A 556 -37.71 -3.17 -17.49
N TYR A 557 -37.93 -3.15 -18.81
CA TYR A 557 -37.86 -4.33 -19.65
C TYR A 557 -36.38 -4.66 -19.87
N VAL A 558 -35.77 -5.45 -18.95
CA VAL A 558 -34.48 -6.07 -19.24
C VAL A 558 -34.66 -6.85 -20.54
N ALA A 559 -33.84 -6.54 -21.55
CA ALA A 559 -33.98 -7.17 -22.85
C ALA A 559 -34.05 -8.70 -22.65
N PRO A 560 -35.02 -9.42 -23.23
CA PRO A 560 -35.25 -10.86 -23.00
C PRO A 560 -34.08 -11.77 -23.46
N LYS A 561 -32.96 -11.17 -23.85
CA LYS A 561 -31.71 -11.76 -24.34
C LYS A 561 -30.48 -11.13 -23.66
N GLY A 562 -30.56 -10.63 -22.43
CA GLY A 562 -29.41 -10.19 -21.62
C GLY A 562 -28.61 -11.34 -20.99
N LEU A 563 -27.36 -11.13 -20.57
CA LEU A 563 -26.51 -12.19 -20.00
C LEU A 563 -27.07 -12.69 -18.65
N THR A 564 -27.63 -11.77 -17.88
CA THR A 564 -28.29 -11.98 -16.60
C THR A 564 -29.36 -10.90 -16.39
N ALA A 565 -30.31 -11.13 -15.48
CA ALA A 565 -31.27 -10.12 -15.06
C ALA A 565 -30.62 -8.98 -14.25
N ARG A 566 -29.43 -9.21 -13.68
CA ARG A 566 -28.71 -8.25 -12.83
C ARG A 566 -27.30 -7.95 -13.37
N PRO A 567 -27.19 -7.26 -14.53
CA PRO A 567 -25.91 -7.11 -15.23
C PRO A 567 -24.87 -6.31 -14.45
N LEU A 568 -25.27 -5.30 -13.67
CA LEU A 568 -24.31 -4.40 -13.02
C LEU A 568 -23.66 -5.07 -11.80
N SER A 569 -24.48 -5.62 -10.90
CA SER A 569 -24.01 -6.45 -9.79
C SER A 569 -23.16 -7.64 -10.27
N PHE A 570 -23.55 -8.27 -11.38
CA PHE A 570 -22.79 -9.38 -11.95
C PHE A 570 -21.39 -8.95 -12.40
N VAL A 571 -21.29 -7.87 -13.19
CA VAL A 571 -20.00 -7.35 -13.66
C VAL A 571 -19.11 -6.97 -12.48
N GLN A 572 -19.67 -6.35 -11.44
CA GLN A 572 -18.93 -5.99 -10.23
C GLN A 572 -18.31 -7.21 -9.55
N GLU A 573 -19.11 -8.23 -9.24
CA GLU A 573 -18.62 -9.43 -8.54
C GLU A 573 -17.71 -10.29 -9.42
N TRP A 574 -18.04 -10.43 -10.71
CA TRP A 574 -17.24 -11.19 -11.67
C TRP A 574 -15.84 -10.59 -11.82
N LEU A 575 -15.74 -9.27 -12.00
CA LEU A 575 -14.44 -8.61 -12.13
C LEU A 575 -13.65 -8.65 -10.81
N ALA A 576 -14.32 -8.50 -9.66
CA ALA A 576 -13.66 -8.64 -8.37
C ALA A 576 -13.01 -10.03 -8.20
N ALA A 577 -13.68 -11.10 -8.63
CA ALA A 577 -13.12 -12.45 -8.64
C ALA A 577 -11.97 -12.62 -9.64
N ARG A 578 -12.15 -12.16 -10.89
CA ARG A 578 -11.10 -12.21 -11.94
C ARG A 578 -9.85 -11.41 -11.57
N ARG A 579 -10.00 -10.37 -10.75
CA ARG A 579 -8.91 -9.46 -10.32
C ARG A 579 -8.45 -9.68 -8.89
N ARG A 580 -8.94 -10.73 -8.21
CA ARG A 580 -8.53 -11.12 -6.84
C ARG A 580 -8.58 -9.96 -5.84
N GLY A 581 -9.60 -9.11 -5.95
CA GLY A 581 -9.83 -7.99 -5.04
C GLY A 581 -9.01 -6.71 -5.32
N GLN A 582 -8.34 -6.59 -6.46
CA GLN A 582 -7.80 -5.29 -6.91
C GLN A 582 -8.94 -4.30 -7.17
N ASP A 583 -8.77 -3.04 -6.76
CA ASP A 583 -9.74 -2.00 -7.05
C ASP A 583 -9.76 -1.65 -8.56
N PHE A 584 -10.94 -1.69 -9.15
CA PHE A 584 -11.18 -1.34 -10.56
C PHE A 584 -12.27 -0.27 -10.71
N MET A 585 -12.71 0.35 -9.61
CA MET A 585 -13.82 1.28 -9.59
C MET A 585 -13.57 2.57 -10.42
N SER A 586 -12.31 2.90 -10.68
CA SER A 586 -11.87 4.03 -11.50
C SER A 586 -11.59 3.67 -12.97
N THR A 587 -12.18 2.59 -13.49
CA THR A 587 -12.04 2.13 -14.89
C THR A 587 -13.35 2.27 -15.68
N PRO A 588 -13.35 2.21 -17.02
CA PRO A 588 -14.57 2.20 -17.83
C PRO A 588 -15.59 1.16 -17.38
N ILE A 589 -15.17 -0.10 -17.26
CA ILE A 589 -16.07 -1.17 -16.83
C ILE A 589 -16.51 -0.98 -15.36
N GLY A 590 -15.64 -0.40 -14.52
CA GLY A 590 -15.96 -0.07 -13.14
C GLY A 590 -17.03 1.02 -13.01
N PHE A 591 -17.05 1.97 -13.95
CA PHE A 591 -18.12 2.96 -14.05
C PHE A 591 -19.44 2.31 -14.44
N ILE A 592 -19.44 1.39 -15.40
CA ILE A 592 -20.63 0.59 -15.74
C ILE A 592 -21.11 -0.17 -14.49
N ALA A 593 -20.22 -0.88 -13.79
CA ALA A 593 -20.55 -1.62 -12.58
C ALA A 593 -21.15 -0.75 -11.45
N GLN A 594 -20.78 0.54 -11.39
CA GLN A 594 -21.34 1.53 -10.45
C GLN A 594 -22.62 2.21 -10.94
N GLY A 595 -23.15 1.80 -12.08
CA GLY A 595 -24.32 2.44 -12.67
C GLY A 595 -24.06 3.87 -13.17
N LYS A 596 -22.78 4.24 -13.41
CA LYS A 596 -22.41 5.55 -13.94
C LYS A 596 -22.42 5.52 -15.46
N THR A 597 -23.12 6.48 -16.07
CA THR A 597 -23.14 6.65 -17.53
C THR A 597 -21.76 7.04 -18.05
N LEU A 598 -21.30 6.35 -19.09
CA LEU A 598 -20.10 6.68 -19.83
C LEU A 598 -20.43 7.61 -20.99
N GLN A 599 -19.51 8.53 -21.30
CA GLN A 599 -19.56 9.41 -22.45
C GLN A 599 -18.23 9.34 -23.21
N GLU A 600 -18.27 9.60 -24.51
CA GLU A 600 -17.10 9.54 -25.40
C GLU A 600 -15.96 10.49 -24.97
N ASP A 601 -16.30 11.63 -24.35
CA ASP A 601 -15.35 12.65 -23.91
C ASP A 601 -14.65 12.30 -22.57
N HIS A 602 -15.05 11.19 -21.93
CA HIS A 602 -14.49 10.76 -20.67
C HIS A 602 -12.96 10.53 -20.78
N PRO A 603 -12.15 10.89 -19.76
CA PRO A 603 -10.70 10.71 -19.79
C PRO A 603 -10.20 9.31 -20.14
N PHE A 604 -11.04 8.29 -19.96
CA PHE A 604 -10.73 6.91 -20.32
C PHE A 604 -10.55 6.70 -21.82
N PHE A 605 -11.33 7.42 -22.65
CA PHE A 605 -11.40 7.22 -24.10
C PHE A 605 -10.60 8.24 -24.91
N ARG A 606 -9.95 9.21 -24.26
CA ARG A 606 -9.10 10.18 -24.97
C ARG A 606 -8.01 9.44 -25.75
N GLN A 607 -7.78 9.79 -27.00
CA GLN A 607 -6.63 9.24 -27.71
C GLN A 607 -5.36 9.90 -27.16
N VAL A 608 -4.44 9.10 -26.64
CA VAL A 608 -3.06 9.56 -26.45
C VAL A 608 -2.45 9.48 -27.84
N VAL A 609 -2.17 10.63 -28.46
CA VAL A 609 -1.34 10.68 -29.66
C VAL A 609 0.06 10.27 -29.23
N ILE A 610 0.34 8.97 -29.30
CA ILE A 610 1.70 8.47 -29.18
C ILE A 610 2.32 8.73 -30.54
N GLU A 611 3.12 9.80 -30.65
CA GLU A 611 4.04 9.94 -31.77
C GLU A 611 4.85 8.64 -31.86
N ASN A 612 4.84 8.00 -33.03
CA ASN A 612 5.51 6.74 -33.29
C ASN A 612 7.00 6.83 -32.89
N GLN A 613 7.33 6.40 -31.67
CA GLN A 613 8.69 5.98 -31.38
C GLN A 613 8.88 4.67 -32.13
N GLU A 614 9.74 4.74 -33.15
CA GLU A 614 10.10 3.63 -34.01
C GLU A 614 10.39 2.38 -33.19
N LYS A 615 9.79 1.27 -33.62
CA LYS A 615 10.08 -0.07 -33.11
C LYS A 615 11.56 -0.36 -33.38
N LEU A 616 12.42 -0.08 -32.41
CA LEU A 616 13.80 -0.57 -32.39
C LEU A 616 13.75 -2.08 -32.12
N PHE A 617 13.57 -2.87 -33.19
CA PHE A 617 14.00 -4.25 -33.18
C PHE A 617 15.54 -4.26 -33.11
N ALA A 618 16.09 -4.92 -32.10
CA ALA A 618 17.52 -5.18 -32.01
C ALA A 618 17.98 -5.91 -33.30
N PRO A 619 19.03 -5.46 -34.00
CA PRO A 619 19.54 -6.17 -35.17
C PRO A 619 20.20 -7.47 -34.72
N ILE A 620 19.75 -8.59 -35.28
CA ILE A 620 20.51 -9.85 -35.27
C ILE A 620 21.59 -9.68 -36.35
N GLN A 621 22.86 -9.53 -35.95
CA GLN A 621 23.99 -9.74 -36.86
C GLN A 621 24.87 -10.89 -36.37
N SER A 622 25.20 -11.73 -37.35
CA SER A 622 25.99 -12.95 -37.30
C SER A 622 27.46 -12.70 -36.98
N LYS A 623 28.08 -13.69 -36.33
CA LYS A 623 29.51 -13.83 -36.02
C LYS A 623 30.49 -13.43 -37.16
N GLY A 624 31.63 -12.90 -36.75
CA GLY A 624 32.90 -12.85 -37.49
C GLY A 624 34.01 -12.31 -36.59
N ASP A 625 35.10 -13.06 -36.46
CA ASP A 625 36.18 -12.91 -35.47
C ASP A 625 37.11 -11.69 -35.64
N ASP A 626 37.88 -11.43 -34.57
CA ASP A 626 39.25 -10.87 -34.48
C ASP A 626 39.50 -9.45 -33.90
N GLU A 627 40.06 -9.50 -32.68
CA GLU A 627 41.17 -8.76 -32.05
C GLU A 627 41.17 -7.23 -31.76
N GLU A 628 41.23 -6.96 -30.44
CA GLU A 628 41.98 -5.94 -29.66
C GLU A 628 41.86 -4.43 -29.98
N ASP A 629 41.18 -3.67 -29.11
CA ASP A 629 41.81 -2.61 -28.27
C ASP A 629 40.84 -2.07 -27.18
N ASN A 630 41.43 -1.56 -26.10
CA ASN A 630 40.87 -1.19 -24.79
C ASN A 630 39.97 0.07 -24.79
N GLY A 631 38.95 0.05 -23.93
CA GLY A 631 38.25 1.26 -23.49
C GLY A 631 37.14 0.97 -22.46
N ASP A 632 37.35 1.41 -21.23
CA ASP A 632 36.43 1.36 -20.09
C ASP A 632 35.01 1.85 -20.44
N HIS A 633 34.00 0.98 -20.29
CA HIS A 633 32.62 1.39 -20.07
C HIS A 633 31.94 0.48 -19.04
N HIS A 634 31.54 1.12 -17.94
CA HIS A 634 30.83 0.57 -16.80
C HIS A 634 29.45 0.04 -17.25
N LEU A 635 29.22 -1.26 -17.06
CA LEU A 635 27.96 -1.96 -17.35
C LEU A 635 26.91 -1.62 -16.29
N ASP A 636 25.80 -1.00 -16.70
CA ASP A 636 24.56 -0.95 -15.92
C ASP A 636 23.88 -2.32 -16.01
N VAL A 637 23.86 -3.02 -14.87
CA VAL A 637 23.15 -4.29 -14.71
C VAL A 637 21.65 -4.00 -14.65
N PHE A 638 20.95 -4.34 -15.72
CA PHE A 638 19.49 -4.44 -15.75
C PHE A 638 19.04 -5.53 -14.76
N ALA A 639 18.52 -5.14 -13.61
CA ALA A 639 17.83 -6.03 -12.70
C ALA A 639 16.51 -6.47 -13.34
N VAL A 640 16.52 -7.71 -13.82
CA VAL A 640 15.36 -8.48 -14.25
C VAL A 640 14.53 -8.80 -13.01
N ASP A 641 13.24 -8.43 -13.00
CA ASP A 641 12.25 -8.86 -12.02
C ASP A 641 12.13 -10.39 -12.04
N GLY A 642 12.92 -11.04 -11.18
CA GLY A 642 12.79 -12.45 -10.85
C GLY A 642 11.64 -12.65 -9.87
N MET A 643 10.44 -12.88 -10.39
CA MET A 643 9.46 -13.70 -9.68
C MET A 643 10.04 -15.13 -9.59
N GLY A 644 10.71 -15.43 -8.48
CA GLY A 644 11.24 -16.74 -8.15
C GLY A 644 10.84 -17.11 -6.74
N ALA A 645 10.24 -18.28 -6.60
CA ALA A 645 9.96 -18.92 -5.32
C ALA A 645 11.27 -19.13 -4.55
N ASN A 646 11.34 -18.62 -3.32
CA ASN A 646 12.34 -19.09 -2.36
C ASN A 646 11.75 -20.29 -1.62
N GLU A 647 12.08 -21.48 -2.11
CA GLU A 647 12.27 -22.66 -1.27
C GLU A 647 13.65 -22.54 -0.64
N GLU A 648 13.72 -22.26 0.66
CA GLU A 648 14.91 -22.58 1.45
C GLU A 648 14.48 -23.45 2.64
N ASP A 649 15.07 -24.65 2.66
CA ASP A 649 15.08 -25.63 3.73
C ASP A 649 15.64 -24.99 5.01
N ASP A 650 14.79 -24.72 5.99
CA ASP A 650 15.21 -24.61 7.38
C ASP A 650 14.79 -25.89 8.12
N SER A 651 15.71 -26.85 8.10
CA SER A 651 15.72 -27.96 9.05
C SER A 651 16.16 -27.42 10.41
N ASP A 652 15.22 -27.26 11.34
CA ASP A 652 15.37 -27.51 12.78
C ASP A 652 14.08 -27.09 13.51
N ALA A 653 13.05 -27.92 13.41
CA ALA A 653 11.83 -27.80 14.21
C ALA A 653 11.83 -28.87 15.31
N HIS A 654 12.07 -28.46 16.55
CA HIS A 654 11.66 -29.23 17.72
C HIS A 654 10.13 -29.23 17.82
N GLU A 655 9.55 -30.42 17.80
CA GLU A 655 8.13 -30.71 17.97
C GLU A 655 7.66 -30.36 19.39
N ASP A 656 6.64 -29.52 19.50
CA ASP A 656 5.74 -29.50 20.65
C ASP A 656 4.30 -29.56 20.11
N GLU A 657 3.73 -30.77 20.09
CA GLU A 657 2.32 -31.03 19.83
C GLU A 657 1.47 -30.41 20.95
N ILE A 658 0.56 -29.50 20.59
CA ILE A 658 -0.50 -29.05 21.50
C ILE A 658 -1.79 -29.78 21.12
N GLU A 659 -2.13 -30.77 21.94
CA GLU A 659 -3.38 -31.53 21.90
C GLU A 659 -4.54 -30.63 22.32
N TYR A 660 -5.51 -30.42 21.44
CA TYR A 660 -6.78 -29.79 21.79
C TYR A 660 -7.77 -30.90 22.20
N ASN A 661 -8.14 -30.94 23.47
CA ASN A 661 -9.28 -31.72 23.92
C ASN A 661 -10.58 -31.05 23.43
N ASP A 662 -11.45 -31.86 22.84
CA ASP A 662 -12.77 -31.52 22.29
C ASP A 662 -13.66 -30.66 23.20
#